data_AF-Q026U6-F1
#
_entry.id   AF-Q026U6-F1
#
_cell.length_a   1.000
_cell.length_b   1.000
_cell.length_c   1.000
_cell.angle_alpha   90.00
_cell.angle_beta   90.00
_cell.angle_gamma   90.00
#
_symmetry.space_group_name_H-M   'P 1'
#
loop_
_entity.id
_entity.type
_entity.pdbx_description
1 polymer ?
#
loop_
_entity_poly.entity_id
_entity_poly.type
_entity_poly.pdbx_seq_one_letter_code
_entity_poly.pdbx_strand_id
1 'polypeptide(L)'
;MLKFHKRLLLTALLSAIVCLGPTAPVARGQAIEGFPLVASNFSQSSPRGFGDRNNSWAQSMIWWNNNLYVGSSRNSVCASLYAVYAQAVILLGPVLANQYLPYPPTDPDLSCAPNPADLPMAAEIWRWSPRTNLWQRVYQSPVTLPNPGPPPEPGKFVPYEDAFRGFAAYTESDGTQALYAFSVNTTLLWDRNQLPPPRILRTTDGVNWAPIPQAPGTFLGTLPFNPDHSTYRSPAVYNGKMFVLCGPVFGQGSLIASANPSQGNDAWFLAGPPDMLFYELAVFNGWLYIGGYDPVNGYAVFKTQAQGTPPYQLITVVPPGAGLTNRPSKSVVSMFVHYGRLYVGTATFAEMVRINPDDTWDLVMGTPRIDPVTYQWKYPLSNLDAGFGLTLNDHVWYQDDPYNYLYAGTYNADSGSRNDPVFGPELLPSMGGHLYVTPDDWYFTAVTTTGFSNVADPHGGKFDYGFRTMASTPYGMFLGTANDYYGLMVFRATKAASPPVQAPGRLIVEPTSLGSALLSWRSGLNATSYQVWRAQLLPILVRDDVNFEGWNGVNGTKIPDVYVSAYQLIGTTTDVTFLDSTVQPGMRYMYYIVGVGTRGVSPPSNLVTFPLLLPSVTFTQLLSEVSTLVQRQRFAAPDAQGTQARQQIVAAQAAAAACQITTAINTLTPQSTSRAVLVPDLVDYQVLVDKLIRRLQLFSRFPTQMITSEFCTGSIP
;
A
#
# COMPACT_ATOMS: atom_id res chain seq x y z
N MET A 1 -67.31 34.76 10.59
CA MET A 1 -67.79 34.90 9.20
C MET A 1 -66.56 34.78 8.30
N LEU A 2 -66.54 34.10 7.14
CA LEU A 2 -67.58 33.37 6.40
C LEU A 2 -67.00 32.00 5.94
N LYS A 3 -67.84 31.05 5.50
CA LYS A 3 -67.43 29.72 4.97
C LYS A 3 -67.67 29.66 3.45
N PHE A 4 -66.84 28.94 2.69
CA PHE A 4 -67.19 28.03 1.56
C PHE A 4 -65.90 27.19 1.28
N HIS A 5 -65.85 25.86 1.49
CA HIS A 5 -66.40 24.74 0.69
C HIS A 5 -65.68 24.50 -0.66
N LYS A 6 -65.47 23.30 -1.20
CA LYS A 6 -65.56 21.84 -0.82
C LYS A 6 -64.80 21.09 -1.95
N ARG A 7 -64.25 19.87 -1.87
CA ARG A 7 -64.20 18.75 -0.89
C ARG A 7 -62.74 18.18 -0.95
N LEU A 8 -62.29 16.90 -1.02
CA LEU A 8 -62.79 15.50 -0.99
C LEU A 8 -61.68 14.59 -0.35
N LEU A 9 -62.08 13.44 0.22
CA LEU A 9 -61.35 12.16 0.43
C LEU A 9 -60.06 12.02 1.29
N LEU A 10 -60.27 11.20 2.35
CA LEU A 10 -59.48 10.05 2.83
C LEU A 10 -58.40 10.15 3.94
N THR A 11 -58.73 9.44 5.03
CA THR A 11 -57.87 8.63 5.94
C THR A 11 -56.65 9.26 6.64
N ALA A 12 -56.65 9.15 7.96
CA ALA A 12 -55.49 9.37 8.82
C ALA A 12 -54.68 8.09 9.01
N LEU A 13 -53.40 8.23 9.39
CA LEU A 13 -52.84 7.54 10.56
C LEU A 13 -51.64 8.33 11.13
N LEU A 14 -51.12 7.88 12.27
CA LEU A 14 -49.94 8.45 12.92
C LEU A 14 -48.66 8.15 12.13
N SER A 15 -47.68 9.05 12.24
CA SER A 15 -46.26 8.75 11.96
C SER A 15 -45.39 9.35 13.06
N ALA A 16 -44.79 8.51 13.89
CA ALA A 16 -43.70 8.94 14.77
C ALA A 16 -42.45 9.18 13.92
N ILE A 17 -41.82 10.35 14.07
CA ILE A 17 -40.60 10.69 13.33
C ILE A 17 -39.43 9.94 13.98
N VAL A 18 -39.15 8.73 13.49
CA VAL A 18 -37.87 8.06 13.72
C VAL A 18 -36.84 8.75 12.83
N CYS A 19 -35.81 9.34 13.45
CA CYS A 19 -34.70 9.97 12.74
C CYS A 19 -33.81 8.91 12.07
N LEU A 20 -34.24 8.42 10.91
CA LEU A 20 -33.38 7.70 9.97
C LEU A 20 -32.36 8.67 9.40
N GLY A 21 -31.16 8.71 10.01
CA GLY A 21 -29.99 9.28 9.35
C GLY A 21 -29.71 8.53 8.04
N PRO A 22 -29.15 9.20 7.01
CA PRO A 22 -28.92 8.57 5.72
C PRO A 22 -27.86 7.48 5.84
N THR A 23 -28.29 6.22 5.94
CA THR A 23 -27.39 5.08 5.75
C THR A 23 -26.86 5.16 4.33
N ALA A 24 -25.53 5.24 4.17
CA ALA A 24 -24.90 5.16 2.87
C ALA A 24 -25.40 3.89 2.16
N PRO A 25 -25.79 3.95 0.87
CA PRO A 25 -26.28 2.78 0.17
C PRO A 25 -25.17 1.75 0.13
N VAL A 26 -25.38 0.59 0.77
CA VAL A 26 -24.44 -0.53 0.74
C VAL A 26 -24.20 -0.86 -0.73
N ALA A 27 -22.99 -0.61 -1.20
CA ALA A 27 -22.62 -0.78 -2.58
C ALA A 27 -22.79 -2.26 -2.95
N ARG A 28 -23.88 -2.57 -3.66
CA ARG A 28 -24.08 -3.90 -4.24
C ARG A 28 -22.93 -4.11 -5.21
N GLY A 29 -22.07 -5.08 -4.92
CA GLY A 29 -20.98 -5.48 -5.82
C GLY A 29 -21.55 -5.94 -7.15
N GLN A 30 -21.66 -5.02 -8.11
CA GLN A 30 -21.89 -5.35 -9.50
C GLN A 30 -20.67 -6.13 -10.01
N ALA A 31 -20.89 -7.15 -10.84
CA ALA A 31 -19.80 -7.86 -11.48
C ALA A 31 -18.93 -6.86 -12.26
N ILE A 32 -17.62 -6.91 -12.06
CA ILE A 32 -16.70 -5.89 -12.59
C ILE A 32 -16.64 -5.99 -14.11
N GLU A 33 -17.22 -5.01 -14.81
CA GLU A 33 -16.97 -4.83 -16.24
C GLU A 33 -15.59 -4.19 -16.47
N GLY A 34 -14.62 -5.05 -16.79
CA GLY A 34 -13.32 -4.67 -17.34
C GLY A 34 -12.17 -5.52 -16.82
N PHE A 35 -10.97 -5.00 -17.10
CA PHE A 35 -9.68 -5.55 -16.67
C PHE A 35 -8.97 -4.51 -15.79
N PRO A 36 -7.98 -4.91 -14.97
CA PRO A 36 -7.12 -3.96 -14.30
C PRO A 36 -6.35 -3.10 -15.33
N LEU A 37 -5.97 -1.89 -14.92
CA LEU A 37 -4.93 -1.12 -15.60
C LEU A 37 -3.62 -1.92 -15.59
N VAL A 38 -3.01 -2.05 -16.77
CA VAL A 38 -1.69 -2.66 -17.00
C VAL A 38 -0.69 -1.58 -17.41
N ALA A 39 0.61 -1.91 -17.49
CA ALA A 39 1.69 -0.95 -17.79
C ALA A 39 1.38 0.04 -18.93
N SER A 40 0.86 -0.45 -20.06
CA SER A 40 0.52 0.35 -21.24
C SER A 40 -0.70 1.26 -21.11
N ASN A 41 -1.39 1.25 -19.96
CA ASN A 41 -2.40 2.25 -19.62
C ASN A 41 -1.81 3.49 -18.93
N PHE A 42 -0.59 3.40 -18.37
CA PHE A 42 0.08 4.50 -17.69
C PHE A 42 0.82 5.37 -18.70
N SER A 43 0.69 6.69 -18.53
CA SER A 43 1.30 7.70 -19.39
C SER A 43 1.79 8.88 -18.55
N GLN A 44 2.89 9.51 -18.96
CA GLN A 44 3.41 10.70 -18.28
C GLN A 44 2.39 11.84 -18.37
N SER A 45 1.95 12.36 -17.22
CA SER A 45 0.95 13.43 -17.14
C SER A 45 1.51 14.79 -16.75
N SER A 46 2.73 14.86 -16.23
CA SER A 46 3.46 16.09 -15.91
C SER A 46 4.87 16.06 -16.53
N PRO A 47 5.49 17.21 -16.83
CA PRO A 47 6.95 17.27 -16.96
C PRO A 47 7.62 16.66 -15.71
N ARG A 48 8.80 16.06 -15.88
CA ARG A 48 9.58 15.53 -14.74
C ARG A 48 9.96 16.67 -13.80
N GLY A 49 9.80 16.46 -12.49
CA GLY A 49 9.96 17.50 -11.48
C GLY A 49 9.04 18.72 -11.64
N PHE A 50 7.97 18.60 -12.44
CA PHE A 50 7.19 19.72 -12.98
C PHE A 50 8.01 20.77 -13.76
N GLY A 51 9.19 20.38 -14.27
CA GLY A 51 10.18 21.25 -14.93
C GLY A 51 11.41 21.57 -14.09
N ASP A 52 11.43 21.16 -12.81
CA ASP A 52 12.54 21.39 -11.88
C ASP A 52 12.94 20.08 -11.18
N ARG A 53 14.14 19.54 -11.50
CA ARG A 53 14.65 18.27 -10.93
C ARG A 53 14.68 18.23 -9.41
N ASN A 54 14.71 19.40 -8.77
CA ASN A 54 14.76 19.54 -7.32
C ASN A 54 13.46 19.07 -6.63
N ASN A 55 12.34 18.94 -7.34
CA ASN A 55 11.12 18.30 -6.83
C ASN A 55 11.29 16.77 -6.77
N SER A 56 12.02 16.28 -5.77
CA SER A 56 12.33 14.87 -5.53
C SER A 56 11.09 13.96 -5.56
N TRP A 57 10.09 14.21 -4.70
CA TRP A 57 9.00 13.26 -4.45
C TRP A 57 7.61 13.88 -4.62
N ALA A 58 6.68 13.12 -5.20
CA ALA A 58 5.24 13.39 -5.13
C ALA A 58 4.72 12.93 -3.75
N GLN A 59 4.93 13.78 -2.74
CA GLN A 59 4.88 13.45 -1.33
C GLN A 59 3.44 13.38 -0.75
N SER A 60 2.50 14.12 -1.34
CA SER A 60 1.06 14.02 -1.07
C SER A 60 0.24 14.28 -2.33
N MET A 61 -0.95 13.68 -2.44
CA MET A 61 -1.86 13.83 -3.58
C MET A 61 -3.32 13.82 -3.12
N ILE A 62 -4.21 14.62 -3.74
CA ILE A 62 -5.66 14.59 -3.47
C ILE A 62 -6.48 15.14 -4.65
N TRP A 63 -7.66 14.57 -4.89
CA TRP A 63 -8.67 15.15 -5.77
C TRP A 63 -9.63 16.05 -4.98
N TRP A 64 -9.68 17.35 -5.30
CA TRP A 64 -10.55 18.31 -4.62
C TRP A 64 -11.08 19.37 -5.58
N ASN A 65 -12.36 19.74 -5.43
CA ASN A 65 -13.02 20.79 -6.23
C ASN A 65 -12.70 20.73 -7.74
N ASN A 66 -12.90 19.55 -8.35
CA ASN A 66 -12.64 19.24 -9.76
C ASN A 66 -11.19 19.45 -10.26
N ASN A 67 -10.20 19.46 -9.37
CA ASN A 67 -8.78 19.55 -9.72
C ASN A 67 -7.98 18.52 -8.89
N LEU A 68 -6.83 18.11 -9.41
CA LEU A 68 -5.88 17.26 -8.68
C LEU A 68 -4.79 18.14 -8.07
N TYR A 69 -4.46 17.92 -6.80
CA TYR A 69 -3.38 18.61 -6.10
C TYR A 69 -2.26 17.62 -5.78
N VAL A 70 -1.01 18.06 -5.95
CA VAL A 70 0.21 17.32 -5.59
C VAL A 70 1.09 18.24 -4.76
N GLY A 71 1.51 17.77 -3.58
CA GLY A 71 2.51 18.41 -2.74
C GLY A 71 3.87 17.79 -3.01
N SER A 72 4.89 18.59 -3.34
CA SER A 72 6.24 18.08 -3.53
C SER A 72 7.01 17.94 -2.22
N SER A 73 8.07 17.12 -2.25
CA SER A 73 9.21 17.15 -1.35
C SER A 73 10.44 17.52 -2.18
N ARG A 74 11.32 18.41 -1.70
CA ARG A 74 12.45 18.92 -2.48
C ARG A 74 13.81 18.57 -1.89
N ASN A 75 14.79 18.30 -2.78
CA ASN A 75 16.18 17.98 -2.43
C ASN A 75 16.34 16.90 -1.33
N SER A 76 15.42 15.93 -1.25
CA SER A 76 15.23 15.13 -0.05
C SER A 76 16.43 14.24 0.28
N VAL A 77 17.04 13.55 -0.69
CA VAL A 77 18.28 12.79 -0.45
C VAL A 77 19.47 13.71 -0.12
N CYS A 78 19.56 14.90 -0.73
CA CYS A 78 20.64 15.85 -0.45
C CYS A 78 20.56 16.40 0.97
N ALA A 79 19.35 16.67 1.45
CA ALA A 79 19.07 17.06 2.83
C ALA A 79 19.48 15.93 3.80
N SER A 80 19.01 14.70 3.57
CA SER A 80 19.37 13.54 4.41
C SER A 80 20.88 13.25 4.41
N LEU A 81 21.55 13.32 3.26
CA LEU A 81 23.00 13.14 3.15
C LEU A 81 23.79 14.25 3.87
N TYR A 82 23.34 15.51 3.82
CA TYR A 82 23.96 16.57 4.62
C TYR A 82 23.76 16.33 6.12
N ALA A 83 22.56 15.94 6.55
CA ALA A 83 22.30 15.65 7.96
C ALA A 83 23.20 14.51 8.49
N VAL A 84 23.38 13.44 7.70
CA VAL A 84 24.33 12.34 8.02
C VAL A 84 25.78 12.83 8.05
N TYR A 85 26.21 13.64 7.07
CA TYR A 85 27.55 14.23 7.06
C TYR A 85 27.80 15.14 8.27
N ALA A 86 26.85 16.00 8.65
CA ALA A 86 26.97 16.89 9.80
C ALA A 86 27.15 16.12 11.11
N GLN A 87 26.41 15.02 11.31
CA GLN A 87 26.61 14.12 12.44
C GLN A 87 27.98 13.42 12.37
N ALA A 88 28.44 12.99 11.19
CA ALA A 88 29.77 12.40 11.02
C ALA A 88 30.90 13.41 11.32
N VAL A 89 30.76 14.69 10.98
CA VAL A 89 31.71 15.74 11.34
C VAL A 89 31.79 15.93 12.86
N ILE A 90 30.65 15.87 13.56
CA ILE A 90 30.59 15.97 15.04
C ILE A 90 31.24 14.75 15.70
N LEU A 91 30.98 13.54 15.20
CA LEU A 91 31.42 12.29 15.84
C LEU A 91 32.86 11.88 15.48
N LEU A 92 33.31 12.14 14.26
CA LEU A 92 34.59 11.64 13.70
C LEU A 92 35.56 12.75 13.29
N GLY A 93 35.12 14.01 13.33
CA GLY A 93 35.86 15.15 12.79
C GLY A 93 35.77 15.27 11.26
N PRO A 94 36.03 16.47 10.70
CA PRO A 94 35.78 16.77 9.29
C PRO A 94 36.65 15.96 8.32
N VAL A 95 37.86 15.54 8.72
CA VAL A 95 38.75 14.75 7.86
C VAL A 95 38.16 13.37 7.58
N LEU A 96 37.68 12.67 8.60
CA LEU A 96 37.09 11.34 8.45
C LEU A 96 35.69 11.41 7.82
N ALA A 97 34.90 12.43 8.17
CA ALA A 97 33.60 12.68 7.54
C ALA A 97 33.76 12.88 6.01
N ASN A 98 34.69 13.72 5.57
CA ASN A 98 35.01 13.93 4.15
C ASN A 98 35.56 12.67 3.46
N GLN A 99 36.24 11.78 4.17
CA GLN A 99 36.81 10.56 3.60
C GLN A 99 35.75 9.46 3.40
N TYR A 100 34.80 9.31 4.32
CA TYR A 100 33.87 8.16 4.35
C TYR A 100 32.41 8.51 4.02
N LEU A 101 31.99 9.77 4.22
CA LEU A 101 30.63 10.25 4.01
C LEU A 101 30.64 11.66 3.36
N PRO A 102 31.34 11.88 2.24
CA PRO A 102 31.54 13.21 1.66
C PRO A 102 30.22 13.90 1.31
N TYR A 103 30.11 15.18 1.70
CA TYR A 103 29.07 16.10 1.21
C TYR A 103 29.72 17.30 0.48
N PRO A 104 29.24 17.69 -0.71
CA PRO A 104 28.22 17.02 -1.51
C PRO A 104 28.71 15.64 -2.00
N PRO A 105 27.81 14.68 -2.23
CA PRO A 105 28.17 13.35 -2.71
C PRO A 105 28.83 13.40 -4.08
N THR A 106 29.75 12.47 -4.35
CA THR A 106 30.44 12.32 -5.65
C THR A 106 29.59 11.67 -6.74
N ASP A 107 28.30 11.49 -6.48
CA ASP A 107 27.34 10.82 -7.37
C ASP A 107 26.90 11.75 -8.51
N PRO A 108 27.20 11.43 -9.79
CA PRO A 108 26.93 12.31 -10.93
C PRO A 108 25.43 12.45 -11.28
N ASP A 109 24.57 11.55 -10.79
CA ASP A 109 23.12 11.67 -10.98
C ASP A 109 22.48 12.57 -9.90
N LEU A 110 23.22 12.97 -8.86
CA LEU A 110 22.79 13.93 -7.85
C LEU A 110 23.26 15.36 -8.17
N SER A 111 22.68 16.34 -7.48
CA SER A 111 22.92 17.78 -7.74
C SER A 111 22.84 18.61 -6.47
N CYS A 112 23.39 18.09 -5.38
CA CYS A 112 23.38 18.75 -4.08
C CYS A 112 24.25 20.01 -4.10
N ALA A 113 23.75 21.11 -3.54
CA ALA A 113 24.50 22.36 -3.45
C ALA A 113 25.72 22.19 -2.52
N PRO A 114 26.92 22.67 -2.90
CA PRO A 114 28.13 22.52 -2.07
C PRO A 114 28.01 23.16 -0.68
N ASN A 115 27.27 24.27 -0.58
CA ASN A 115 26.75 24.75 0.70
C ASN A 115 25.31 24.23 0.88
N PRO A 116 24.99 23.51 1.98
CA PRO A 116 23.60 23.11 2.29
C PRO A 116 22.62 24.29 2.40
N ALA A 117 23.09 25.49 2.79
CA ALA A 117 22.28 26.71 2.84
C ALA A 117 21.80 27.20 1.46
N ASP A 118 22.39 26.70 0.38
CA ASP A 118 22.01 26.99 -1.01
C ASP A 118 21.15 25.87 -1.65
N LEU A 119 20.71 24.85 -0.90
CA LEU A 119 19.79 23.83 -1.41
C LEU A 119 18.41 24.47 -1.71
N PRO A 120 17.89 24.37 -2.95
CA PRO A 120 16.59 24.96 -3.30
C PRO A 120 15.43 24.07 -2.81
N MET A 121 15.21 24.08 -1.50
CA MET A 121 14.24 23.24 -0.79
C MET A 121 12.80 23.75 -0.82
N ALA A 122 12.53 24.98 -1.26
CA ALA A 122 11.22 25.65 -1.11
C ALA A 122 10.03 24.88 -1.71
N ALA A 123 9.27 24.17 -0.86
CA ALA A 123 8.23 23.21 -1.24
C ALA A 123 7.13 23.82 -2.12
N GLU A 124 6.53 22.99 -2.97
CA GLU A 124 5.54 23.45 -3.95
C GLU A 124 4.22 22.67 -3.84
N ILE A 125 3.11 23.38 -4.09
CA ILE A 125 1.81 22.75 -4.34
C ILE A 125 1.48 22.97 -5.82
N TRP A 126 1.29 21.86 -6.52
CA TRP A 126 0.95 21.81 -7.94
C TRP A 126 -0.50 21.37 -8.12
N ARG A 127 -1.21 22.02 -9.04
CA ARG A 127 -2.60 21.74 -9.38
C ARG A 127 -2.73 21.37 -10.86
N TRP A 128 -3.28 20.20 -11.16
CA TRP A 128 -3.73 19.85 -12.51
C TRP A 128 -5.23 20.13 -12.66
N SER A 129 -5.60 20.78 -13.76
CA SER A 129 -7.00 21.03 -14.09
C SER A 129 -7.44 20.24 -15.32
N PRO A 130 -8.52 19.43 -15.26
CA PRO A 130 -9.02 18.68 -16.41
C PRO A 130 -9.55 19.59 -17.53
N ARG A 131 -9.93 20.83 -17.23
CA ARG A 131 -10.46 21.80 -18.20
C ARG A 131 -9.40 22.25 -19.21
N THR A 132 -8.16 22.41 -18.76
CA THR A 132 -7.03 22.87 -19.59
C THR A 132 -6.05 21.74 -19.89
N ASN A 133 -6.10 20.64 -19.14
CA ASN A 133 -5.09 19.59 -19.07
C ASN A 133 -3.68 20.12 -18.70
N LEU A 134 -3.60 21.26 -18.01
CA LEU A 134 -2.35 21.89 -17.59
C LEU A 134 -2.11 21.72 -16.10
N TRP A 135 -0.82 21.65 -15.74
CA TRP A 135 -0.32 21.82 -14.38
C TRP A 135 0.00 23.28 -14.10
N GLN A 136 -0.34 23.75 -12.91
CA GLN A 136 -0.04 25.08 -12.40
C GLN A 136 0.53 24.96 -10.99
N ARG A 137 1.69 25.58 -10.72
CA ARG A 137 2.14 25.80 -9.35
C ARG A 137 1.23 26.83 -8.69
N VAL A 138 0.50 26.41 -7.66
CA VAL A 138 -0.44 27.25 -6.90
C VAL A 138 0.12 27.71 -5.55
N TYR A 139 1.21 27.10 -5.09
CA TYR A 139 2.00 27.58 -3.96
C TYR A 139 3.48 27.26 -4.14
N GLN A 140 4.35 28.12 -3.59
CA GLN A 140 5.75 27.83 -3.31
C GLN A 140 6.10 28.44 -1.94
N SER A 141 6.86 27.72 -1.11
CA SER A 141 7.25 28.20 0.23
C SER A 141 8.10 29.47 0.14
N PRO A 142 7.81 30.52 0.93
CA PRO A 142 8.62 31.73 0.96
C PRO A 142 9.96 31.48 1.68
N VAL A 143 11.07 31.63 0.95
CA VAL A 143 12.45 31.54 1.45
C VAL A 143 12.79 32.83 2.19
N THR A 144 12.51 32.88 3.49
CA THR A 144 12.46 34.13 4.27
C THR A 144 12.89 34.00 5.74
N LEU A 145 13.05 32.77 6.25
CA LEU A 145 13.60 32.54 7.58
C LEU A 145 15.14 32.69 7.52
N PRO A 146 15.80 33.48 8.38
CA PRO A 146 17.26 33.53 8.42
C PRO A 146 17.85 32.14 8.68
N ASN A 147 18.96 31.78 8.03
CA ASN A 147 19.61 30.49 8.30
C ASN A 147 20.31 30.50 9.68
N PRO A 148 19.92 29.62 10.64
CA PRO A 148 20.48 29.59 11.99
C PRO A 148 21.83 28.83 12.09
N GLY A 149 22.26 28.16 11.01
CA GLY A 149 23.51 27.42 10.97
C GLY A 149 23.49 26.10 11.75
N PRO A 150 24.67 25.60 12.21
CA PRO A 150 25.72 26.43 12.82
C PRO A 150 27.04 26.58 12.01
N PRO A 151 27.72 27.74 12.06
CA PRO A 151 27.26 29.02 12.61
C PRO A 151 26.19 29.66 11.69
N PRO A 152 25.33 30.57 12.21
CA PRO A 152 24.38 31.29 11.36
C PRO A 152 25.05 31.95 10.16
N GLU A 153 24.43 31.90 8.99
CA GLU A 153 24.96 32.50 7.75
C GLU A 153 24.21 33.81 7.40
N PRO A 154 24.78 35.00 7.65
CA PRO A 154 24.10 36.26 7.39
C PRO A 154 23.79 36.46 5.90
N GLY A 155 22.52 36.73 5.59
CA GLY A 155 22.04 36.91 4.22
C GLY A 155 21.65 35.60 3.51
N LYS A 156 21.84 34.43 4.12
CA LYS A 156 21.18 33.19 3.71
C LYS A 156 19.81 33.10 4.35
N PHE A 157 18.86 32.54 3.59
CA PHE A 157 17.49 32.33 4.03
C PHE A 157 17.02 30.92 3.67
N VAL A 158 16.16 30.34 4.51
CA VAL A 158 15.58 29.01 4.34
C VAL A 158 14.06 29.10 4.19
N PRO A 159 13.40 28.14 3.53
CA PRO A 159 11.94 28.09 3.45
C PRO A 159 11.31 27.64 4.78
N TYR A 160 10.04 28.01 4.96
CA TYR A 160 9.18 27.44 6.01
C TYR A 160 8.85 25.97 5.75
N GLU A 161 8.63 25.60 4.47
CA GLU A 161 8.30 24.25 4.04
C GLU A 161 9.32 23.73 3.01
N ASP A 162 9.81 22.51 3.25
CA ASP A 162 10.61 21.70 2.32
C ASP A 162 9.85 20.49 1.74
N ALA A 163 8.75 20.09 2.37
CA ALA A 163 7.77 19.20 1.76
C ALA A 163 6.31 19.44 2.21
N PHE A 164 5.36 18.96 1.41
CA PHE A 164 3.95 18.79 1.80
C PHE A 164 3.58 17.30 1.89
N ARG A 165 3.33 16.83 3.11
CA ARG A 165 3.18 15.40 3.47
C ARG A 165 1.76 14.88 3.63
N GLY A 166 0.77 15.76 3.51
CA GLY A 166 -0.63 15.36 3.45
C GLY A 166 -1.51 16.49 2.96
N PHE A 167 -2.69 16.12 2.48
CA PHE A 167 -3.81 17.03 2.29
C PHE A 167 -5.07 16.47 2.97
N ALA A 168 -5.94 17.34 3.47
CA ALA A 168 -7.29 16.95 3.87
C ALA A 168 -8.30 18.02 3.47
N ALA A 169 -9.38 17.60 2.82
CA ALA A 169 -10.57 18.43 2.63
C ALA A 169 -11.40 18.41 3.91
N TYR A 170 -11.91 19.57 4.33
CA TYR A 170 -12.68 19.72 5.56
C TYR A 170 -13.88 20.65 5.36
N THR A 171 -14.98 20.34 6.04
CA THR A 171 -16.14 21.23 6.18
C THR A 171 -16.03 21.90 7.54
N GLU A 172 -15.83 23.22 7.55
CA GLU A 172 -15.78 24.01 8.78
C GLU A 172 -17.17 24.20 9.38
N SER A 173 -17.23 24.66 10.63
CA SER A 173 -18.46 24.77 11.43
C SER A 173 -19.45 25.83 10.92
N ASP A 174 -19.02 26.71 10.01
CA ASP A 174 -19.84 27.64 9.23
C ASP A 174 -20.34 27.06 7.89
N GLY A 175 -19.93 25.83 7.54
CA GLY A 175 -20.19 25.17 6.25
C GLY A 175 -19.12 25.40 5.18
N THR A 176 -18.09 26.22 5.45
CA THR A 176 -17.02 26.52 4.49
C THR A 176 -16.26 25.24 4.10
N GLN A 177 -16.17 24.98 2.80
CA GLN A 177 -15.32 23.92 2.24
C GLN A 177 -13.90 24.45 2.10
N ALA A 178 -12.95 23.83 2.79
CA ALA A 178 -11.55 24.19 2.72
C ALA A 178 -10.66 22.96 2.47
N LEU A 179 -9.51 23.21 1.86
CA LEU A 179 -8.44 22.22 1.67
C LEU A 179 -7.24 22.64 2.51
N TYR A 180 -6.74 21.70 3.31
CA TYR A 180 -5.59 21.88 4.20
C TYR A 180 -4.39 21.11 3.66
N ALA A 181 -3.19 21.69 3.73
CA ALA A 181 -1.92 21.09 3.37
C ALA A 181 -0.98 21.06 4.57
N PHE A 182 -0.34 19.92 4.80
CA PHE A 182 0.41 19.60 6.00
C PHE A 182 1.91 19.52 5.69
N SER A 183 2.74 20.34 6.34
CA SER A 183 4.14 20.49 5.94
C SER A 183 5.14 19.60 6.69
N VAL A 184 6.33 19.48 6.11
CA VAL A 184 7.61 19.33 6.81
C VAL A 184 8.23 20.73 6.96
N ASN A 185 9.10 20.96 7.94
CA ASN A 185 9.96 22.15 8.00
C ASN A 185 11.45 21.76 7.96
N THR A 186 12.31 22.74 7.69
CA THR A 186 13.75 22.54 7.42
C THR A 186 14.60 22.13 8.65
N THR A 187 13.98 21.70 9.75
CA THR A 187 14.63 21.28 11.01
C THR A 187 15.32 19.90 10.96
N LEU A 188 15.43 19.31 9.76
CA LEU A 188 16.35 18.21 9.46
C LEU A 188 17.81 18.68 9.34
N LEU A 189 18.06 19.92 8.90
CA LEU A 189 19.41 20.45 8.64
C LEU A 189 19.87 21.48 9.67
N TRP A 190 18.93 22.09 10.39
CA TRP A 190 19.13 23.35 11.11
C TRP A 190 18.61 23.27 12.55
N ASP A 191 19.14 24.14 13.43
CA ASP A 191 18.74 24.17 14.84
C ASP A 191 17.24 24.43 15.02
N ARG A 192 16.57 23.42 15.60
CA ARG A 192 15.12 23.39 15.85
C ARG A 192 14.65 24.48 16.81
N ASN A 193 15.53 24.94 17.69
CA ASN A 193 15.22 25.99 18.67
C ASN A 193 15.19 27.40 18.03
N GLN A 194 15.69 27.55 16.80
CA GLN A 194 15.80 28.81 16.07
C GLN A 194 14.84 28.91 14.87
N LEU A 195 14.11 27.83 14.54
CA LEU A 195 13.12 27.79 13.48
C LEU A 195 11.69 27.62 14.04
N PRO A 196 10.66 28.14 13.34
CA PRO A 196 9.28 27.90 13.72
C PRO A 196 8.89 26.42 13.49
N PRO A 197 7.91 25.88 14.24
CA PRO A 197 7.33 24.57 13.95
C PRO A 197 6.75 24.48 12.52
N PRO A 198 6.53 23.28 11.96
CA PRO A 198 5.91 23.10 10.65
C PRO A 198 4.54 23.74 10.63
N ARG A 199 4.11 24.18 9.44
CA ARG A 199 2.85 24.91 9.26
C ARG A 199 1.78 24.01 8.67
N ILE A 200 0.53 24.38 8.93
CA ILE A 200 -0.63 23.86 8.20
C ILE A 200 -1.14 25.02 7.33
N LEU A 201 -1.12 24.83 6.01
CA LEU A 201 -1.67 25.80 5.07
C LEU A 201 -3.14 25.47 4.79
N ARG A 202 -3.95 26.50 4.51
CA ARG A 202 -5.37 26.40 4.19
C ARG A 202 -5.68 27.19 2.91
N THR A 203 -6.60 26.67 2.10
CA THR A 203 -7.23 27.38 0.98
C THR A 203 -8.73 27.06 0.90
N THR A 204 -9.52 27.98 0.34
CA THR A 204 -10.95 27.79 0.02
C THR A 204 -11.24 27.84 -1.49
N ASP A 205 -10.24 28.16 -2.32
CA ASP A 205 -10.36 28.28 -3.78
C ASP A 205 -9.34 27.43 -4.57
N GLY A 206 -8.34 26.86 -3.88
CA GLY A 206 -7.29 26.04 -4.50
C GLY A 206 -6.17 26.83 -5.17
N VAL A 207 -6.10 28.16 -4.97
CA VAL A 207 -5.04 29.04 -5.49
C VAL A 207 -4.45 29.96 -4.43
N ASN A 208 -5.26 30.48 -3.51
CA ASN A 208 -4.81 31.32 -2.41
C ASN A 208 -4.59 30.43 -1.18
N TRP A 209 -3.31 30.18 -0.86
CA TRP A 209 -2.89 29.37 0.29
C TRP A 209 -2.25 30.26 1.36
N ALA A 210 -2.71 30.14 2.60
CA ALA A 210 -2.17 30.86 3.75
C ALA A 210 -2.02 29.92 4.97
N PRO A 211 -1.04 30.15 5.85
CA PRO A 211 -0.95 29.39 7.11
C PRO A 211 -2.12 29.71 8.03
N ILE A 212 -2.58 28.71 8.78
CA ILE A 212 -3.50 28.92 9.92
C ILE A 212 -2.75 29.61 11.08
N PRO A 213 -3.46 30.17 12.09
CA PRO A 213 -2.82 30.78 13.25
C PRO A 213 -1.87 29.81 13.97
N GLN A 214 -0.66 30.27 14.27
CA GLN A 214 0.38 29.47 14.93
C GLN A 214 1.31 30.37 15.76
N ALA A 215 0.73 31.11 16.71
CA ALA A 215 1.47 32.06 17.54
C ALA A 215 2.35 31.33 18.59
N PRO A 216 3.61 31.74 18.81
CA PRO A 216 4.45 31.16 19.86
C PRO A 216 3.78 31.18 21.23
N GLY A 217 3.87 30.08 21.98
CA GLY A 217 3.21 29.89 23.28
C GLY A 217 1.80 29.30 23.21
N THR A 218 1.23 29.13 22.01
CA THR A 218 -0.02 28.36 21.79
C THR A 218 0.27 26.89 21.47
N PHE A 219 -0.73 26.01 21.53
CA PHE A 219 -0.56 24.57 21.28
C PHE A 219 0.16 24.29 19.94
N LEU A 220 -0.29 24.85 18.81
CA LEU A 220 0.42 24.69 17.53
C LEU A 220 1.75 25.46 17.44
N GLY A 221 1.91 26.55 18.21
CA GLY A 221 3.13 27.37 18.22
C GLY A 221 4.25 26.84 19.13
N THR A 222 4.00 25.77 19.88
CA THR A 222 4.96 25.19 20.84
C THR A 222 4.99 23.66 20.83
N LEU A 223 3.91 23.00 20.35
CA LEU A 223 3.79 21.54 20.20
C LEU A 223 4.29 20.76 21.44
N PRO A 224 3.72 21.04 22.63
CA PRO A 224 4.33 20.74 23.95
C PRO A 224 4.37 19.25 24.34
N PHE A 225 4.13 18.35 23.39
CA PHE A 225 4.02 16.91 23.57
C PHE A 225 5.21 16.13 22.98
N ASN A 226 6.02 16.74 22.10
CA ASN A 226 7.19 16.08 21.50
C ASN A 226 8.31 17.09 21.18
N PRO A 227 9.56 16.88 21.65
CA PRO A 227 10.71 17.73 21.30
C PRO A 227 11.18 17.59 19.84
N ASP A 228 10.73 16.57 19.11
CA ASP A 228 10.89 16.47 17.66
C ASP A 228 9.54 16.56 16.95
N HIS A 229 9.27 17.73 16.38
CA HIS A 229 8.02 18.04 15.68
C HIS A 229 8.29 18.60 14.29
N SER A 230 9.21 17.98 13.53
CA SER A 230 9.62 18.40 12.19
C SER A 230 8.54 18.30 11.09
N THR A 231 7.45 17.54 11.30
CA THR A 231 6.42 17.28 10.26
C THR A 231 5.02 17.09 10.82
N TYR A 232 4.02 17.40 9.98
CA TYR A 232 2.69 16.80 10.03
C TYR A 232 2.53 15.71 8.96
N ARG A 233 1.90 14.57 9.30
CA ARG A 233 1.70 13.42 8.40
C ARG A 233 0.28 12.82 8.54
N SER A 234 -0.21 12.21 7.45
CA SER A 234 -1.37 11.31 7.42
C SER A 234 -2.64 11.88 8.06
N PRO A 235 -3.20 12.97 7.51
CA PRO A 235 -4.41 13.58 8.05
C PRO A 235 -5.66 12.76 7.73
N ALA A 236 -6.57 12.64 8.71
CA ALA A 236 -7.85 11.95 8.56
C ALA A 236 -9.00 12.79 9.11
N VAL A 237 -10.18 12.74 8.49
CA VAL A 237 -11.37 13.47 8.93
C VAL A 237 -12.40 12.47 9.47
N TYR A 238 -12.75 12.60 10.75
CA TYR A 238 -13.59 11.64 11.45
C TYR A 238 -14.41 12.32 12.56
N ASN A 239 -15.67 11.92 12.73
CA ASN A 239 -16.54 12.34 13.84
C ASN A 239 -16.48 13.87 14.15
N GLY A 240 -16.65 14.69 13.10
CA GLY A 240 -16.65 16.16 13.17
C GLY A 240 -15.30 16.80 13.55
N LYS A 241 -14.18 16.11 13.31
CA LYS A 241 -12.82 16.56 13.64
C LYS A 241 -11.83 16.18 12.55
N MET A 242 -10.79 16.99 12.44
CA MET A 242 -9.57 16.72 11.69
C MET A 242 -8.54 16.13 12.66
N PHE A 243 -7.94 15.00 12.27
CA PHE A 243 -6.83 14.35 12.97
C PHE A 243 -5.59 14.43 12.10
N VAL A 244 -4.41 14.54 12.71
CA VAL A 244 -3.12 14.43 12.01
C VAL A 244 -2.05 13.94 12.98
N LEU A 245 -0.98 13.35 12.44
CA LEU A 245 0.20 12.95 13.21
C LEU A 245 1.23 14.08 13.19
N CYS A 246 1.88 14.34 14.32
CA CYS A 246 2.92 15.37 14.45
C CYS A 246 4.17 14.80 15.13
N GLY A 247 5.34 14.95 14.51
CA GLY A 247 6.56 14.29 14.98
C GLY A 247 7.81 14.53 14.10
N PRO A 248 8.85 13.69 14.21
CA PRO A 248 10.02 13.69 13.33
C PRO A 248 9.73 13.47 11.85
N VAL A 249 10.61 14.01 10.99
CA VAL A 249 10.57 13.82 9.53
C VAL A 249 10.64 12.34 9.11
N PHE A 250 11.16 11.45 9.96
CA PHE A 250 11.09 9.99 9.78
C PHE A 250 9.65 9.45 9.65
N GLY A 251 8.64 10.17 10.15
CA GLY A 251 7.22 9.96 9.85
C GLY A 251 6.36 9.50 11.03
N GLN A 252 6.96 8.92 12.06
CA GLN A 252 6.27 8.64 13.31
C GLN A 252 5.94 9.94 14.07
N GLY A 253 4.82 9.99 14.78
CA GLY A 253 4.41 11.17 15.53
C GLY A 253 3.25 10.92 16.50
N SER A 254 3.02 11.88 17.38
CA SER A 254 1.88 11.90 18.31
C SER A 254 0.61 12.29 17.56
N LEU A 255 -0.52 11.68 17.91
CA LEU A 255 -1.82 11.97 17.31
C LEU A 255 -2.43 13.25 17.91
N ILE A 256 -2.63 14.28 17.09
CA ILE A 256 -3.33 15.52 17.46
C ILE A 256 -4.64 15.68 16.67
N ALA A 257 -5.58 16.50 17.18
CA ALA A 257 -6.85 16.74 16.52
C ALA A 257 -7.39 18.17 16.73
N SER A 258 -8.33 18.58 15.87
CA SER A 258 -9.14 19.81 16.02
C SER A 258 -10.55 19.64 15.45
N ALA A 259 -11.54 20.27 16.07
CA ALA A 259 -12.88 20.43 15.51
C ALA A 259 -13.02 21.68 14.61
N ASN A 260 -12.16 22.69 14.80
CA ASN A 260 -12.16 23.97 14.09
C ASN A 260 -10.75 24.29 13.57
N PRO A 261 -10.19 23.49 12.64
CA PRO A 261 -8.78 23.54 12.28
C PRO A 261 -8.31 24.90 11.72
N SER A 262 -9.20 25.70 11.13
CA SER A 262 -8.90 27.06 10.64
C SER A 262 -8.53 28.07 11.73
N GLN A 263 -8.91 27.82 12.99
CA GLN A 263 -8.58 28.70 14.11
C GLN A 263 -7.14 28.51 14.62
N GLY A 264 -6.46 27.43 14.22
CA GLY A 264 -5.07 27.17 14.59
C GLY A 264 -4.81 27.19 16.09
N ASN A 265 -3.67 27.75 16.52
CA ASN A 265 -3.31 28.04 17.91
C ASN A 265 -3.71 26.91 18.88
N ASP A 266 -4.67 27.19 19.77
CA ASP A 266 -5.17 26.31 20.84
C ASP A 266 -6.51 25.63 20.49
N ALA A 267 -6.98 25.76 19.23
CA ALA A 267 -8.10 24.96 18.71
C ALA A 267 -7.69 23.51 18.38
N TRP A 268 -6.40 23.20 18.50
CA TRP A 268 -5.82 21.87 18.36
C TRP A 268 -5.40 21.31 19.72
N PHE A 269 -5.45 19.99 19.88
CA PHE A 269 -5.13 19.29 21.13
C PHE A 269 -4.49 17.92 20.88
N LEU A 270 -3.75 17.42 21.87
CA LEU A 270 -3.22 16.05 21.86
C LEU A 270 -4.39 15.06 22.02
N ALA A 271 -4.56 14.17 21.05
CA ALA A 271 -5.72 13.29 20.94
C ALA A 271 -5.40 11.80 21.16
N GLY A 272 -4.15 11.36 20.97
CA GLY A 272 -3.66 10.04 21.37
C GLY A 272 -2.81 10.08 22.65
N PRO A 273 -2.48 8.93 23.26
CA PRO A 273 -1.56 8.85 24.39
C PRO A 273 -0.18 9.48 24.09
N PRO A 274 0.44 10.21 25.03
CA PRO A 274 1.69 10.95 24.81
C PRO A 274 2.93 10.06 24.69
N ASP A 275 2.87 8.86 25.25
CA ASP A 275 3.90 7.82 25.26
C ASP A 275 3.89 6.93 24.01
N MET A 276 2.88 7.07 23.15
CA MET A 276 2.71 6.29 21.93
C MET A 276 3.01 7.12 20.68
N LEU A 277 3.67 6.49 19.71
CA LEU A 277 3.91 7.05 18.39
C LEU A 277 3.14 6.27 17.33
N PHE A 278 2.63 7.00 16.35
CA PHE A 278 1.79 6.51 15.26
C PHE A 278 2.35 7.00 13.93
N TYR A 279 1.98 6.35 12.83
CA TYR A 279 2.61 6.59 11.52
C TYR A 279 1.59 6.70 10.37
N GLU A 280 0.37 6.16 10.52
CA GLU A 280 -0.69 6.23 9.50
C GLU A 280 -2.10 6.26 10.12
N LEU A 281 -3.08 6.87 9.42
CA LEU A 281 -4.48 6.99 9.87
C LEU A 281 -5.47 6.59 8.78
N ALA A 282 -6.56 5.91 9.15
CA ALA A 282 -7.68 5.64 8.25
C ALA A 282 -9.03 5.59 8.98
N VAL A 283 -10.13 5.90 8.28
CA VAL A 283 -11.49 5.72 8.80
C VAL A 283 -12.09 4.45 8.20
N PHE A 284 -12.46 3.49 9.05
CA PHE A 284 -13.05 2.23 8.62
C PHE A 284 -14.15 1.80 9.60
N ASN A 285 -15.23 1.19 9.09
CA ASN A 285 -16.28 0.56 9.89
C ASN A 285 -16.89 1.43 11.02
N GLY A 286 -16.88 2.77 10.87
CA GLY A 286 -17.35 3.72 11.88
C GLY A 286 -16.35 4.11 12.98
N TRP A 287 -15.09 3.71 12.87
CA TRP A 287 -13.99 4.02 13.81
C TRP A 287 -12.83 4.75 13.10
N LEU A 288 -12.03 5.49 13.86
CA LEU A 288 -10.69 5.92 13.43
C LEU A 288 -9.70 4.80 13.76
N TYR A 289 -9.08 4.21 12.74
CA TYR A 289 -7.96 3.28 12.86
C TYR A 289 -6.63 4.03 12.77
N ILE A 290 -5.66 3.57 13.55
CA ILE A 290 -4.39 4.25 13.82
C ILE A 290 -3.29 3.21 13.75
N GLY A 291 -2.33 3.40 12.84
CA GLY A 291 -1.15 2.56 12.70
C GLY A 291 -0.05 3.01 13.65
N GLY A 292 0.41 2.12 14.54
CA GLY A 292 1.47 2.38 15.50
C GLY A 292 2.88 2.32 14.89
N TYR A 293 3.83 2.90 15.62
CA TYR A 293 5.27 2.72 15.45
C TYR A 293 5.89 2.20 16.75
N ASP A 294 6.60 1.07 16.68
CA ASP A 294 7.38 0.52 17.79
C ASP A 294 8.68 -0.10 17.22
N PRO A 295 9.87 0.44 17.57
CA PRO A 295 11.14 -0.06 17.05
C PRO A 295 11.65 -1.33 17.75
N VAL A 296 11.01 -1.76 18.85
CA VAL A 296 11.37 -2.92 19.67
C VAL A 296 10.45 -4.12 19.40
N ASN A 297 9.13 -3.91 19.48
CA ASN A 297 8.13 -4.98 19.35
C ASN A 297 7.50 -5.07 17.94
N GLY A 298 7.77 -4.08 17.07
CA GLY A 298 7.15 -3.97 15.76
C GLY A 298 5.75 -3.37 15.78
N TYR A 299 5.26 -2.96 14.61
CA TYR A 299 4.01 -2.23 14.44
C TYR A 299 2.80 -2.91 15.09
N ALA A 300 1.83 -2.11 15.51
CA ALA A 300 0.51 -2.57 15.91
C ALA A 300 -0.56 -1.73 15.20
N VAL A 301 -1.80 -2.20 15.15
CA VAL A 301 -2.94 -1.39 14.67
C VAL A 301 -3.94 -1.23 15.79
N PHE A 302 -4.33 0.02 16.03
CA PHE A 302 -5.31 0.41 17.04
C PHE A 302 -6.55 1.02 16.39
N LYS A 303 -7.63 1.15 17.15
CA LYS A 303 -8.78 1.98 16.79
C LYS A 303 -9.37 2.75 17.97
N THR A 304 -10.10 3.83 17.68
CA THR A 304 -10.85 4.61 18.66
C THR A 304 -12.15 5.21 18.07
N GLN A 305 -13.11 5.52 18.94
CA GLN A 305 -14.33 6.27 18.58
C GLN A 305 -14.13 7.79 18.64
N ALA A 306 -13.00 8.26 19.19
CA ALA A 306 -12.73 9.68 19.46
C ALA A 306 -13.89 10.41 20.17
N GLN A 307 -14.36 9.79 21.26
CA GLN A 307 -15.41 10.27 22.16
C GLN A 307 -14.86 10.39 23.59
N GLY A 308 -15.51 11.20 24.43
CA GLY A 308 -15.04 11.52 25.78
C GLY A 308 -13.91 12.55 25.78
N THR A 309 -13.24 12.67 26.92
CA THR A 309 -12.09 13.56 27.12
C THR A 309 -10.81 12.93 26.52
N PRO A 310 -10.01 13.66 25.72
CA PRO A 310 -8.72 13.16 25.24
C PRO A 310 -7.66 13.13 26.37
N PRO A 311 -6.58 12.34 26.24
CA PRO A 311 -6.25 11.45 25.11
C PRO A 311 -7.23 10.28 25.01
N TYR A 312 -7.64 9.96 23.79
CA TYR A 312 -8.69 8.97 23.54
C TYR A 312 -8.20 7.55 23.81
N GLN A 313 -9.06 6.74 24.43
CA GLN A 313 -8.79 5.30 24.61
C GLN A 313 -8.60 4.61 23.26
N LEU A 314 -7.55 3.80 23.17
CA LEU A 314 -7.23 2.96 22.02
C LEU A 314 -7.56 1.50 22.30
N ILE A 315 -8.06 0.80 21.28
CA ILE A 315 -8.29 -0.64 21.29
C ILE A 315 -7.36 -1.28 20.26
N THR A 316 -6.51 -2.22 20.68
CA THR A 316 -5.64 -3.00 19.79
C THR A 316 -6.46 -3.94 18.91
N VAL A 317 -6.16 -3.97 17.62
CA VAL A 317 -6.81 -4.80 16.60
C VAL A 317 -5.80 -5.77 15.97
N VAL A 318 -4.62 -5.27 15.58
CA VAL A 318 -3.47 -6.10 15.20
C VAL A 318 -2.44 -5.99 16.31
N PRO A 319 -1.99 -7.11 16.92
CA PRO A 319 -0.99 -7.11 18.00
C PRO A 319 0.40 -6.68 17.49
N PRO A 320 1.35 -6.33 18.38
CA PRO A 320 2.72 -5.96 18.00
C PRO A 320 3.38 -6.97 17.06
N GLY A 321 4.02 -6.44 16.00
CA GLY A 321 4.64 -7.19 14.91
C GLY A 321 3.67 -8.07 14.11
N ALA A 322 2.35 -7.95 14.33
CA ALA A 322 1.34 -8.94 13.94
C ALA A 322 1.66 -10.38 14.37
N GLY A 323 2.48 -10.57 15.43
CA GLY A 323 3.01 -11.87 15.85
C GLY A 323 4.36 -12.28 15.24
N LEU A 324 4.94 -11.50 14.33
CA LEU A 324 6.33 -11.69 13.90
C LEU A 324 7.29 -11.20 15.00
N THR A 325 8.17 -12.06 15.48
CA THR A 325 9.19 -11.70 16.49
C THR A 325 10.59 -11.55 15.90
N ASN A 326 10.89 -12.23 14.79
CA ASN A 326 12.16 -12.09 14.08
C ASN A 326 12.06 -10.98 13.03
N ARG A 327 12.66 -9.81 13.31
CA ARG A 327 12.64 -8.61 12.45
C ARG A 327 11.22 -8.21 11.96
N PRO A 328 10.25 -7.97 12.86
CA PRO A 328 8.98 -7.37 12.46
C PRO A 328 9.18 -5.99 11.82
N SER A 329 8.27 -5.65 10.92
CA SER A 329 8.05 -4.28 10.45
C SER A 329 7.85 -3.32 11.64
N LYS A 330 8.44 -2.13 11.59
CA LYS A 330 8.41 -1.16 12.72
C LYS A 330 7.23 -0.18 12.67
N SER A 331 6.69 0.09 11.48
CA SER A 331 5.60 1.06 11.25
C SER A 331 4.56 0.52 10.27
N VAL A 332 3.31 0.96 10.43
CA VAL A 332 2.34 1.01 9.32
C VAL A 332 2.62 2.26 8.51
N VAL A 333 2.80 2.14 7.19
CA VAL A 333 3.17 3.28 6.32
C VAL A 333 2.18 3.57 5.20
N SER A 334 1.13 2.73 5.05
CA SER A 334 -0.08 3.03 4.29
C SER A 334 -1.31 2.33 4.91
N MET A 335 -2.49 2.92 4.74
CA MET A 335 -3.78 2.31 5.08
C MET A 335 -4.82 2.67 4.01
N PHE A 336 -5.64 1.71 3.59
CA PHE A 336 -6.68 1.96 2.58
C PHE A 336 -7.88 1.02 2.74
N VAL A 337 -9.11 1.55 2.57
CA VAL A 337 -10.34 0.76 2.67
C VAL A 337 -10.79 0.32 1.28
N HIS A 338 -10.79 -0.98 1.03
CA HIS A 338 -11.20 -1.58 -0.25
C HIS A 338 -12.12 -2.79 -0.01
N TYR A 339 -13.17 -2.93 -0.81
CA TYR A 339 -14.24 -3.95 -0.67
C TYR A 339 -14.80 -4.16 0.75
N GLY A 340 -14.77 -3.14 1.62
CA GLY A 340 -15.23 -3.27 3.01
C GLY A 340 -14.25 -3.97 3.95
N ARG A 341 -12.96 -3.98 3.61
CA ARG A 341 -11.83 -4.32 4.49
C ARG A 341 -10.85 -3.15 4.56
N LEU A 342 -10.13 -3.03 5.67
CA LEU A 342 -9.02 -2.07 5.81
C LEU A 342 -7.71 -2.79 5.54
N TYR A 343 -7.03 -2.46 4.45
CA TYR A 343 -5.69 -2.92 4.15
C TYR A 343 -4.66 -2.02 4.85
N VAL A 344 -3.55 -2.63 5.26
CA VAL A 344 -2.52 -2.03 6.10
C VAL A 344 -1.17 -2.44 5.49
N GLY A 345 -0.47 -1.47 4.90
CA GLY A 345 0.87 -1.62 4.33
C GLY A 345 1.94 -1.09 5.28
N THR A 346 3.10 -1.75 5.33
CA THR A 346 4.10 -1.54 6.40
C THR A 346 5.52 -1.31 5.85
N ALA A 347 6.53 -1.18 6.74
CA ALA A 347 7.92 -0.94 6.36
C ALA A 347 8.99 -1.71 7.16
N THR A 348 10.03 -2.15 6.44
CA THR A 348 11.31 -2.67 6.96
C THR A 348 11.19 -3.89 7.89
N PHE A 349 10.86 -5.10 7.39
CA PHE A 349 10.49 -5.43 6.02
C PHE A 349 9.00 -5.14 5.75
N ALA A 350 8.65 -4.76 4.52
CA ALA A 350 7.25 -4.52 4.18
C ALA A 350 6.42 -5.80 4.16
N GLU A 351 5.28 -5.76 4.84
CA GLU A 351 4.20 -6.73 4.74
C GLU A 351 2.88 -6.02 4.37
N MET A 352 1.86 -6.82 4.10
CA MET A 352 0.48 -6.33 4.01
C MET A 352 -0.43 -7.23 4.83
N VAL A 353 -1.20 -6.64 5.73
CA VAL A 353 -2.32 -7.30 6.41
C VAL A 353 -3.62 -6.62 6.02
N ARG A 354 -4.75 -7.32 6.18
CA ARG A 354 -6.10 -6.78 6.03
C ARG A 354 -6.87 -6.97 7.33
N ILE A 355 -7.76 -6.05 7.65
CA ILE A 355 -8.65 -6.08 8.81
C ILE A 355 -10.10 -6.18 8.32
N ASN A 356 -10.82 -7.16 8.85
CA ASN A 356 -12.23 -7.44 8.55
C ASN A 356 -13.17 -6.53 9.37
N PRO A 357 -14.47 -6.43 9.00
CA PRO A 357 -15.47 -5.65 9.75
C PRO A 357 -15.71 -6.11 11.21
N ASP A 358 -15.19 -7.26 11.62
CA ASP A 358 -15.26 -7.82 12.97
C ASP A 358 -13.88 -7.84 13.67
N ASP A 359 -12.97 -6.94 13.28
CA ASP A 359 -11.62 -6.76 13.81
C ASP A 359 -10.65 -7.95 13.64
N THR A 360 -11.11 -9.09 13.12
CA THR A 360 -10.23 -10.19 12.71
C THR A 360 -9.30 -9.74 11.57
N TRP A 361 -8.02 -10.10 11.63
CA TRP A 361 -7.02 -9.69 10.63
C TRP A 361 -6.42 -10.90 9.91
N ASP A 362 -6.04 -10.74 8.64
CA ASP A 362 -5.38 -11.77 7.82
C ASP A 362 -4.08 -11.26 7.21
N LEU A 363 -3.09 -12.15 7.06
CA LEU A 363 -1.84 -11.85 6.37
C LEU A 363 -2.04 -11.96 4.86
N VAL A 364 -1.96 -10.84 4.14
CA VAL A 364 -2.14 -10.80 2.68
C VAL A 364 -0.82 -11.15 1.98
N MET A 365 0.27 -10.51 2.40
CA MET A 365 1.63 -10.68 1.88
C MET A 365 2.62 -10.55 3.03
N GLY A 366 3.58 -11.45 3.14
CA GLY A 366 4.53 -11.50 4.26
C GLY A 366 4.85 -12.92 4.74
N THR A 367 5.81 -13.04 5.65
CA THR A 367 6.31 -14.33 6.14
C THR A 367 5.30 -15.06 7.06
N PRO A 368 5.03 -16.36 6.88
CA PRO A 368 4.15 -17.13 7.76
C PRO A 368 4.49 -17.02 9.25
N ARG A 369 3.46 -16.92 10.10
CA ARG A 369 3.60 -16.71 11.56
C ARG A 369 2.39 -17.22 12.34
N ILE A 370 2.52 -17.30 13.67
CA ILE A 370 1.40 -17.59 14.57
C ILE A 370 0.84 -16.27 15.12
N ASP A 371 -0.48 -16.09 15.05
CA ASP A 371 -1.18 -14.99 15.71
C ASP A 371 -1.14 -15.20 17.24
N PRO A 372 -0.55 -14.28 18.03
CA PRO A 372 -0.38 -14.45 19.47
C PRO A 372 -1.69 -14.36 20.27
N VAL A 373 -2.79 -13.93 19.66
CA VAL A 373 -4.11 -13.83 20.31
C VAL A 373 -4.95 -15.09 20.07
N THR A 374 -4.94 -15.64 18.84
CA THR A 374 -5.75 -16.81 18.47
C THR A 374 -4.97 -18.13 18.45
N TYR A 375 -3.64 -18.07 18.56
CA TYR A 375 -2.70 -19.19 18.39
C TYR A 375 -2.83 -19.94 17.06
N GLN A 376 -3.47 -19.33 16.06
CA GLN A 376 -3.60 -19.89 14.71
C GLN A 376 -2.46 -19.44 13.79
N TRP A 377 -2.12 -20.27 12.81
CA TRP A 377 -1.19 -19.87 11.76
C TRP A 377 -1.85 -18.87 10.80
N LYS A 378 -1.13 -17.78 10.55
CA LYS A 378 -1.40 -16.78 9.52
C LYS A 378 -0.40 -17.00 8.40
N TYR A 379 -0.91 -17.43 7.25
CA TYR A 379 -0.16 -17.63 6.00
C TYR A 379 -0.51 -16.50 5.02
N PRO A 380 0.41 -16.04 4.15
CA PRO A 380 0.11 -15.02 3.15
C PRO A 380 -0.91 -15.55 2.12
N LEU A 381 -2.10 -14.95 2.05
CA LEU A 381 -3.15 -15.31 1.10
C LEU A 381 -2.64 -15.30 -0.36
N SER A 382 -1.76 -14.34 -0.66
CA SER A 382 -1.12 -14.16 -1.97
C SER A 382 -0.10 -15.22 -2.37
N ASN A 383 0.36 -16.07 -1.43
CA ASN A 383 1.57 -16.90 -1.59
C ASN A 383 2.85 -16.10 -1.92
N LEU A 384 2.92 -14.84 -1.49
CA LEU A 384 4.08 -13.96 -1.62
C LEU A 384 4.63 -13.58 -0.22
N ASP A 385 5.95 -13.61 -0.10
CA ASP A 385 6.66 -13.23 1.12
C ASP A 385 6.77 -11.71 1.27
N ALA A 386 7.43 -11.25 2.33
CA ALA A 386 7.70 -9.83 2.56
C ALA A 386 8.24 -9.10 1.31
N GLY A 387 7.80 -7.86 1.10
CA GLY A 387 8.09 -7.07 -0.10
C GLY A 387 7.59 -7.70 -1.41
N PHE A 388 6.52 -8.50 -1.35
CA PHE A 388 6.03 -9.35 -2.45
C PHE A 388 7.06 -10.40 -2.94
N GLY A 389 8.03 -10.78 -2.09
CA GLY A 389 9.14 -11.69 -2.41
C GLY A 389 10.45 -11.01 -2.83
N LEU A 390 10.47 -9.67 -2.88
CA LEU A 390 11.67 -8.82 -2.98
C LEU A 390 11.69 -7.97 -1.70
N THR A 391 12.46 -8.33 -0.66
CA THR A 391 12.42 -7.59 0.63
C THR A 391 12.96 -6.15 0.52
N LEU A 392 13.70 -5.88 -0.56
CA LEU A 392 14.14 -4.54 -0.95
C LEU A 392 12.97 -3.66 -1.45
N ASN A 393 11.77 -4.23 -1.71
CA ASN A 393 10.51 -3.48 -1.61
C ASN A 393 10.24 -3.14 -0.13
N ASP A 394 11.03 -2.23 0.42
CA ASP A 394 11.15 -2.04 1.86
C ASP A 394 9.92 -1.35 2.48
N HIS A 395 9.04 -0.74 1.68
CA HIS A 395 7.74 -0.22 2.12
C HIS A 395 6.62 -0.59 1.13
N VAL A 396 5.40 -0.81 1.64
CA VAL A 396 4.16 -0.61 0.87
C VAL A 396 3.68 0.82 1.14
N TRP A 397 4.02 1.76 0.25
CA TRP A 397 3.92 3.21 0.49
C TRP A 397 2.54 3.80 0.27
N TYR A 398 1.77 3.30 -0.69
CA TYR A 398 0.46 3.83 -0.99
C TYR A 398 -0.45 2.81 -1.68
N GLN A 399 -1.75 2.97 -1.49
CA GLN A 399 -2.79 2.11 -2.03
C GLN A 399 -3.98 2.95 -2.49
N ASP A 400 -4.66 2.48 -3.53
CA ASP A 400 -5.85 3.09 -4.14
C ASP A 400 -6.63 1.97 -4.89
N ASP A 401 -7.93 2.13 -5.15
CA ASP A 401 -8.73 1.10 -5.83
C ASP A 401 -9.45 1.50 -7.14
N PRO A 402 -8.77 2.18 -8.09
CA PRO A 402 -9.36 2.60 -9.35
C PRO A 402 -10.05 1.44 -10.09
N TYR A 403 -11.33 1.63 -10.38
CA TYR A 403 -12.21 0.64 -11.02
C TYR A 403 -12.45 -0.65 -10.20
N ASN A 404 -12.30 -0.59 -8.87
CA ASN A 404 -12.44 -1.68 -7.90
C ASN A 404 -11.36 -2.78 -8.01
N TYR A 405 -10.12 -2.41 -8.33
CA TYR A 405 -8.95 -3.27 -8.18
C TYR A 405 -7.99 -2.59 -7.22
N LEU A 406 -7.56 -3.25 -6.14
CA LEU A 406 -6.58 -2.68 -5.21
C LEU A 406 -5.20 -2.62 -5.87
N TYR A 407 -4.64 -1.41 -5.96
CA TYR A 407 -3.25 -1.17 -6.31
C TYR A 407 -2.41 -1.00 -5.05
N ALA A 408 -1.15 -1.43 -5.11
CA ALA A 408 -0.18 -1.27 -4.05
C ALA A 408 1.16 -0.82 -4.65
N GLY A 409 1.60 0.38 -4.31
CA GLY A 409 2.86 0.97 -4.74
C GLY A 409 3.93 0.81 -3.67
N THR A 410 5.14 0.39 -4.06
CA THR A 410 6.25 0.16 -3.14
C THR A 410 7.26 1.31 -3.13
N TYR A 411 8.10 1.34 -2.10
CA TYR A 411 9.49 1.82 -2.19
C TYR A 411 10.38 0.64 -2.55
N ASN A 412 11.19 0.72 -3.61
CA ASN A 412 12.25 -0.25 -3.88
C ASN A 412 13.64 0.36 -3.58
N ALA A 413 14.38 -0.27 -2.68
CA ALA A 413 15.72 0.10 -2.27
C ALA A 413 16.81 -0.32 -3.28
N ASP A 414 16.53 -1.20 -4.25
CA ASP A 414 17.49 -1.63 -5.29
C ASP A 414 18.22 -0.46 -5.96
N SER A 415 17.49 0.62 -6.23
CA SER A 415 18.00 1.84 -6.88
C SER A 415 19.11 2.54 -6.08
N GLY A 416 19.17 2.36 -4.76
CA GLY A 416 20.27 2.85 -3.91
C GLY A 416 21.61 2.18 -4.21
N SER A 417 21.60 0.95 -4.73
CA SER A 417 22.79 0.17 -5.10
C SER A 417 23.20 0.31 -6.57
N ARG A 418 22.55 1.18 -7.35
CA ARG A 418 22.77 1.34 -8.80
C ARG A 418 24.21 1.70 -9.23
N ASN A 419 25.00 2.29 -8.33
CA ASN A 419 26.40 2.68 -8.54
C ASN A 419 27.39 1.67 -7.93
N ASP A 420 26.91 0.60 -7.30
CA ASP A 420 27.76 -0.48 -6.82
C ASP A 420 28.27 -1.32 -8.01
N PRO A 421 29.59 -1.59 -8.13
CA PRO A 421 30.15 -2.27 -9.28
C PRO A 421 29.83 -3.78 -9.35
N VAL A 422 29.31 -4.37 -8.27
CA VAL A 422 28.91 -5.78 -8.18
C VAL A 422 27.38 -5.90 -8.19
N PHE A 423 26.71 -5.24 -7.26
CA PHE A 423 25.26 -5.36 -7.06
C PHE A 423 24.44 -4.48 -8.01
N GLY A 424 25.01 -3.38 -8.53
CA GLY A 424 24.33 -2.51 -9.49
C GLY A 424 23.90 -3.26 -10.76
N PRO A 425 24.79 -4.00 -11.44
CA PRO A 425 24.44 -4.85 -12.57
C PRO A 425 23.47 -6.00 -12.22
N GLU A 426 23.57 -6.56 -11.01
CA GLU A 426 22.74 -7.69 -10.54
C GLU A 426 21.28 -7.28 -10.28
N LEU A 427 21.07 -6.14 -9.64
CA LEU A 427 19.74 -5.60 -9.30
C LEU A 427 19.12 -4.74 -10.41
N LEU A 428 19.86 -4.37 -11.46
CA LEU A 428 19.35 -3.55 -12.57
C LEU A 428 18.01 -4.05 -13.19
N PRO A 429 17.71 -5.37 -13.26
CA PRO A 429 16.43 -5.87 -13.75
C PRO A 429 15.21 -5.56 -12.88
N SER A 430 15.39 -5.17 -11.60
CA SER A 430 14.32 -4.82 -10.66
C SER A 430 14.34 -3.37 -10.17
N MET A 431 15.40 -2.59 -10.46
CA MET A 431 15.49 -1.18 -10.06
C MET A 431 14.31 -0.34 -10.58
N GLY A 432 13.82 0.55 -9.71
CA GLY A 432 12.60 1.33 -9.91
C GLY A 432 11.46 0.82 -9.00
N GLY A 433 10.44 1.64 -8.79
CA GLY A 433 9.31 1.28 -7.92
C GLY A 433 8.49 0.12 -8.49
N HIS A 434 7.96 -0.73 -7.61
CA HIS A 434 7.04 -1.79 -8.02
C HIS A 434 5.59 -1.36 -7.79
N LEU A 435 4.73 -1.64 -8.77
CA LEU A 435 3.29 -1.45 -8.67
C LEU A 435 2.62 -2.80 -8.84
N TYR A 436 1.91 -3.25 -7.82
CA TYR A 436 1.12 -4.48 -7.84
C TYR A 436 -0.37 -4.15 -7.91
N VAL A 437 -1.16 -5.05 -8.50
CA VAL A 437 -2.62 -4.95 -8.59
C VAL A 437 -3.27 -6.28 -8.19
N THR A 438 -4.43 -6.21 -7.55
CA THR A 438 -5.24 -7.39 -7.25
C THR A 438 -6.76 -7.13 -7.35
N PRO A 439 -7.58 -8.05 -7.92
CA PRO A 439 -9.04 -8.01 -7.83
C PRO A 439 -9.59 -8.63 -6.53
N ASP A 440 -8.84 -9.60 -6.01
CA ASP A 440 -9.08 -10.35 -4.80
C ASP A 440 -7.70 -10.71 -4.25
N ASP A 441 -7.40 -10.26 -3.03
CA ASP A 441 -6.11 -10.23 -2.32
C ASP A 441 -5.32 -11.57 -2.20
N TRP A 442 -5.82 -12.61 -2.86
CA TRP A 442 -5.15 -13.88 -3.12
C TRP A 442 -4.31 -13.90 -4.41
N TYR A 443 -4.55 -13.00 -5.38
CA TYR A 443 -3.91 -13.04 -6.71
C TYR A 443 -3.35 -11.69 -7.16
N PHE A 444 -2.13 -11.37 -6.73
CA PHE A 444 -1.42 -10.15 -7.16
C PHE A 444 -0.70 -10.32 -8.50
N THR A 445 -0.94 -9.39 -9.43
CA THR A 445 -0.19 -9.21 -10.68
C THR A 445 0.74 -8.02 -10.54
N ALA A 446 1.98 -8.13 -11.02
CA ALA A 446 2.85 -6.96 -11.17
C ALA A 446 2.45 -6.14 -12.40
N VAL A 447 2.14 -4.86 -12.19
CA VAL A 447 1.89 -3.86 -13.25
C VAL A 447 3.21 -3.35 -13.81
N THR A 448 4.19 -3.13 -12.92
CA THR A 448 5.61 -2.89 -13.24
C THR A 448 6.47 -3.33 -12.06
N THR A 449 7.66 -3.83 -12.35
CA THR A 449 8.73 -4.13 -11.38
C THR A 449 9.99 -3.32 -11.69
N THR A 450 9.83 -2.13 -12.26
CA THR A 450 10.94 -1.32 -12.81
C THR A 450 10.65 0.19 -12.83
N GLY A 451 9.65 0.70 -12.09
CA GLY A 451 9.26 2.11 -12.17
C GLY A 451 8.73 2.54 -13.56
N PHE A 452 8.18 1.60 -14.34
CA PHE A 452 7.90 1.72 -15.77
C PHE A 452 9.14 1.97 -16.66
N SER A 453 10.33 1.50 -16.24
CA SER A 453 11.60 1.76 -16.94
C SER A 453 11.58 1.37 -18.42
N ASN A 454 11.86 2.37 -19.25
CA ASN A 454 12.64 2.19 -20.46
C ASN A 454 14.12 2.37 -20.09
N VAL A 455 14.97 1.37 -20.34
CA VAL A 455 16.42 1.48 -20.04
C VAL A 455 17.14 2.57 -20.86
N ALA A 456 16.48 3.15 -21.87
CA ALA A 456 16.93 4.32 -22.60
C ALA A 456 16.33 5.67 -22.11
N ASP A 457 15.59 5.70 -20.99
CA ASP A 457 15.33 6.94 -20.23
C ASP A 457 16.45 7.12 -19.18
N PRO A 458 17.45 7.99 -19.41
CA PRO A 458 18.53 8.23 -18.46
C PRO A 458 18.08 9.02 -17.21
N HIS A 459 16.79 9.39 -17.12
CA HIS A 459 16.25 10.21 -16.04
C HIS A 459 15.13 9.52 -15.24
N GLY A 460 14.74 8.30 -15.61
CA GLY A 460 13.57 7.63 -15.06
C GLY A 460 13.69 6.13 -14.86
N GLY A 461 12.55 5.48 -14.61
CA GLY A 461 12.47 4.03 -14.47
C GLY A 461 13.22 3.54 -13.25
N LYS A 462 14.47 3.12 -13.45
CA LYS A 462 15.40 2.76 -12.36
C LYS A 462 15.56 3.89 -11.32
N PHE A 463 15.38 5.14 -11.73
CA PHE A 463 15.44 6.32 -10.85
C PHE A 463 14.10 6.70 -10.21
N ASP A 464 12.97 6.25 -10.79
CA ASP A 464 11.64 6.40 -10.22
C ASP A 464 11.40 5.28 -9.19
N TYR A 465 12.21 5.30 -8.13
CA TYR A 465 12.48 4.18 -7.23
C TYR A 465 11.33 3.79 -6.29
N GLY A 466 10.23 4.55 -6.27
CA GLY A 466 9.03 4.16 -5.55
C GLY A 466 7.79 4.95 -5.94
N PHE A 467 6.62 4.35 -5.72
CA PHE A 467 5.32 4.95 -5.97
C PHE A 467 4.74 5.50 -4.67
N ARG A 468 4.95 6.80 -4.49
CA ARG A 468 4.82 7.48 -3.20
C ARG A 468 3.38 7.88 -2.86
N THR A 469 2.57 8.16 -3.88
CA THR A 469 1.18 8.63 -3.77
C THR A 469 0.32 8.18 -4.96
N MET A 470 -0.99 8.11 -4.75
CA MET A 470 -1.99 7.83 -5.80
C MET A 470 -3.23 8.72 -5.61
N ALA A 471 -4.03 8.88 -6.66
CA ALA A 471 -5.41 9.37 -6.54
C ALA A 471 -6.29 8.90 -7.71
N SER A 472 -7.33 8.14 -7.40
CA SER A 472 -8.47 7.89 -8.29
C SER A 472 -9.28 9.16 -8.55
N THR A 473 -9.52 9.47 -9.83
CA THR A 473 -10.31 10.64 -10.26
C THR A 473 -11.33 10.26 -11.34
N PRO A 474 -12.34 11.10 -11.62
CA PRO A 474 -13.23 10.95 -12.79
C PRO A 474 -12.49 10.93 -14.14
N TYR A 475 -11.21 11.30 -14.17
CA TYR A 475 -10.35 11.39 -15.34
C TYR A 475 -9.31 10.26 -15.44
N GLY A 476 -9.39 9.27 -14.54
CA GLY A 476 -8.43 8.16 -14.42
C GLY A 476 -7.70 8.15 -13.08
N MET A 477 -6.85 7.14 -12.89
CA MET A 477 -5.90 7.07 -11.78
C MET A 477 -4.73 8.03 -12.05
N PHE A 478 -4.27 8.73 -11.03
CA PHE A 478 -2.97 9.40 -11.01
C PHE A 478 -2.03 8.71 -10.01
N LEU A 479 -0.72 8.76 -10.30
CA LEU A 479 0.31 8.00 -9.60
C LEU A 479 1.60 8.82 -9.57
N GLY A 480 2.10 9.13 -8.36
CA GLY A 480 3.29 9.97 -8.15
C GLY A 480 4.52 9.17 -7.72
N THR A 481 5.69 9.47 -8.30
CA THR A 481 6.96 8.80 -7.96
C THR A 481 7.78 9.54 -6.90
N ALA A 482 8.74 8.82 -6.30
CA ALA A 482 9.93 9.38 -5.67
C ALA A 482 11.13 9.20 -6.62
N ASN A 483 11.87 10.27 -6.87
CA ASN A 483 13.08 10.29 -7.72
C ASN A 483 13.94 11.52 -7.36
N ASP A 484 14.90 11.36 -6.46
CA ASP A 484 15.80 12.45 -6.03
C ASP A 484 16.84 12.88 -7.07
N TYR A 485 17.08 12.03 -8.07
CA TYR A 485 18.14 12.23 -9.04
C TYR A 485 17.70 13.25 -10.10
N TYR A 486 16.52 13.04 -10.68
CA TYR A 486 16.01 13.85 -11.80
C TYR A 486 14.63 14.46 -11.53
N GLY A 487 14.06 14.23 -10.34
CA GLY A 487 12.76 14.73 -9.93
C GLY A 487 11.62 13.77 -10.25
N LEU A 488 10.55 13.88 -9.47
CA LEU A 488 9.33 13.07 -9.56
C LEU A 488 8.71 13.03 -10.96
N MET A 489 7.93 12.00 -11.24
CA MET A 489 6.93 11.99 -12.31
C MET A 489 5.53 11.82 -11.72
N VAL A 490 4.54 12.49 -12.31
CA VAL A 490 3.13 12.10 -12.17
C VAL A 490 2.69 11.36 -13.42
N PHE A 491 2.39 10.08 -13.28
CA PHE A 491 1.69 9.30 -14.30
C PHE A 491 0.18 9.49 -14.18
N ARG A 492 -0.53 9.32 -15.30
CA ARG A 492 -1.98 9.18 -15.38
C ARG A 492 -2.31 7.91 -16.15
N ALA A 493 -3.27 7.15 -15.66
CA ALA A 493 -3.77 5.93 -16.29
C ALA A 493 -5.29 5.93 -16.46
N THR A 494 -5.73 5.49 -17.63
CA THR A 494 -7.14 5.34 -18.00
C THR A 494 -7.41 3.96 -18.56
N LYS A 495 -8.61 3.41 -18.35
CA LYS A 495 -9.03 2.17 -19.03
C LYS A 495 -9.02 2.37 -20.55
N ALA A 496 -8.10 1.71 -21.23
CA ALA A 496 -8.11 1.57 -22.69
C ALA A 496 -9.00 0.39 -23.13
N ALA A 497 -9.01 0.09 -24.43
CA ALA A 497 -9.56 -1.17 -24.93
C ALA A 497 -8.84 -2.38 -24.31
N SER A 498 -9.54 -3.50 -24.18
CA SER A 498 -8.96 -4.74 -23.65
C SER A 498 -7.81 -5.24 -24.54
N PRO A 499 -6.73 -5.83 -23.97
CA PRO A 499 -5.62 -6.33 -24.77
C PRO A 499 -6.09 -7.43 -25.74
N PRO A 500 -5.51 -7.54 -26.96
CA PRO A 500 -5.97 -8.50 -27.98
C PRO A 500 -5.91 -9.97 -27.54
N VAL A 501 -4.99 -10.28 -26.62
CA VAL A 501 -4.88 -11.54 -25.87
C VAL A 501 -4.89 -11.17 -24.39
N GLN A 502 -5.78 -11.78 -23.60
CA GLN A 502 -5.91 -11.47 -22.18
C GLN A 502 -4.92 -12.29 -21.34
N ALA A 503 -4.54 -11.74 -20.18
CA ALA A 503 -3.64 -12.42 -19.25
C ALA A 503 -4.25 -13.73 -18.73
N PRO A 504 -3.45 -14.80 -18.56
CA PRO A 504 -3.86 -15.98 -17.81
C PRO A 504 -4.20 -15.59 -16.37
N GLY A 505 -5.34 -16.04 -15.86
CA GLY A 505 -5.84 -15.65 -14.53
C GLY A 505 -5.73 -16.79 -13.50
N ARG A 506 -5.62 -16.45 -12.21
CA ARG A 506 -5.62 -17.42 -11.09
C ARG A 506 -4.59 -18.55 -11.31
N LEU A 507 -3.35 -18.15 -11.58
CA LEU A 507 -2.18 -19.03 -11.50
C LEU A 507 -2.04 -19.53 -10.06
N ILE A 508 -1.92 -20.84 -9.91
CA ILE A 508 -1.51 -21.53 -8.68
C ILE A 508 -0.37 -22.50 -8.97
N VAL A 509 0.35 -22.91 -7.92
CA VAL A 509 1.32 -24.00 -7.95
C VAL A 509 0.98 -25.03 -6.88
N GLU A 510 1.16 -26.31 -7.17
CA GLU A 510 1.05 -27.41 -6.21
C GLU A 510 2.39 -28.18 -6.16
N PRO A 511 2.85 -28.63 -4.99
CA PRO A 511 4.01 -29.52 -4.89
C PRO A 511 3.64 -30.93 -5.36
N THR A 512 4.52 -31.55 -6.15
CA THR A 512 4.36 -32.95 -6.53
C THR A 512 5.00 -33.90 -5.52
N SER A 513 4.60 -35.17 -5.58
CA SER A 513 5.22 -36.31 -4.87
C SER A 513 6.72 -36.49 -5.13
N LEU A 514 7.27 -35.83 -6.16
CA LEU A 514 8.69 -35.81 -6.52
C LEU A 514 9.39 -34.48 -6.16
N GLY A 515 8.71 -33.58 -5.41
CA GLY A 515 9.24 -32.26 -5.05
C GLY A 515 9.23 -31.22 -6.19
N SER A 516 8.63 -31.54 -7.34
CA SER A 516 8.51 -30.65 -8.49
C SER A 516 7.38 -29.62 -8.31
N ALA A 517 7.39 -28.56 -9.12
CA ALA A 517 6.33 -27.55 -9.12
C ALA A 517 5.32 -27.83 -10.25
N LEU A 518 4.07 -28.13 -9.91
CA LEU A 518 2.97 -28.27 -10.86
C LEU A 518 2.15 -26.97 -10.93
N LEU A 519 2.37 -26.19 -11.97
CA LEU A 519 1.70 -24.92 -12.24
C LEU A 519 0.36 -25.16 -12.95
N SER A 520 -0.67 -24.38 -12.62
CA SER A 520 -1.93 -24.35 -13.40
C SER A 520 -2.65 -23.00 -13.30
N TRP A 521 -3.39 -22.63 -14.35
CA TRP A 521 -4.06 -21.32 -14.47
C TRP A 521 -5.45 -21.43 -15.14
N ARG A 522 -6.18 -20.32 -15.23
CA ARG A 522 -7.34 -20.15 -16.13
C ARG A 522 -6.85 -19.57 -17.46
N SER A 523 -7.38 -20.10 -18.56
CA SER A 523 -7.10 -19.61 -19.91
C SER A 523 -7.43 -18.12 -20.05
N GLY A 524 -6.55 -17.37 -20.71
CA GLY A 524 -6.82 -15.99 -21.12
C GLY A 524 -7.57 -15.97 -22.45
N LEU A 525 -8.54 -15.06 -22.62
CA LEU A 525 -9.28 -14.95 -23.88
C LEU A 525 -8.32 -14.68 -25.06
N ASN A 526 -8.54 -15.40 -26.16
CA ASN A 526 -7.69 -15.42 -27.37
C ASN A 526 -6.27 -15.99 -27.19
N ALA A 527 -5.92 -16.58 -26.03
CA ALA A 527 -4.67 -17.33 -25.89
C ALA A 527 -4.81 -18.73 -26.53
N THR A 528 -3.85 -19.09 -27.38
CA THR A 528 -3.74 -20.41 -28.05
C THR A 528 -2.58 -21.24 -27.52
N SER A 529 -1.60 -20.60 -26.88
CA SER A 529 -0.50 -21.24 -26.16
C SER A 529 0.01 -20.31 -25.05
N TYR A 530 0.97 -20.80 -24.26
CA TYR A 530 1.47 -20.14 -23.08
C TYR A 530 3.00 -20.20 -23.01
N GLN A 531 3.59 -19.15 -22.44
CA GLN A 531 4.98 -19.08 -22.04
C GLN A 531 5.06 -19.11 -20.51
N VAL A 532 5.95 -19.96 -19.98
CA VAL A 532 6.16 -20.12 -18.54
C VAL A 532 7.47 -19.43 -18.15
N TRP A 533 7.37 -18.38 -17.35
CA TRP A 533 8.51 -17.57 -16.93
C TRP A 533 8.80 -17.78 -15.45
N ARG A 534 10.08 -17.95 -15.11
CA ARG A 534 10.57 -18.22 -13.75
C ARG A 534 11.76 -17.34 -13.39
N ALA A 535 11.74 -16.77 -12.19
CA ALA A 535 12.89 -16.17 -11.53
C ALA A 535 13.29 -17.00 -10.30
N GLN A 536 14.53 -16.87 -9.83
CA GLN A 536 14.96 -17.35 -8.51
C GLN A 536 14.77 -16.24 -7.47
N LEU A 537 14.45 -16.60 -6.23
CA LEU A 537 14.59 -15.72 -5.08
C LEU A 537 15.96 -15.99 -4.45
N LEU A 538 16.82 -14.98 -4.38
CA LEU A 538 18.21 -15.11 -3.98
C LEU A 538 18.53 -14.18 -2.80
N PRO A 539 19.31 -14.62 -1.80
CA PRO A 539 19.70 -13.78 -0.67
C PRO A 539 20.75 -12.74 -1.10
N ILE A 540 20.69 -11.55 -0.52
CA ILE A 540 21.60 -10.43 -0.82
C ILE A 540 21.87 -9.59 0.44
N LEU A 541 23.04 -8.93 0.49
CA LEU A 541 23.51 -8.15 1.65
C LEU A 541 23.90 -6.71 1.25
N VAL A 542 23.10 -6.08 0.38
CA VAL A 542 23.36 -4.70 -0.11
C VAL A 542 23.16 -3.64 0.96
N ARG A 543 22.19 -3.82 1.85
CA ARG A 543 21.61 -2.75 2.67
C ARG A 543 21.87 -2.95 4.16
N ASP A 544 22.04 -1.88 4.93
CA ASP A 544 22.23 -1.94 6.38
C ASP A 544 21.04 -1.43 7.20
N ASP A 545 21.12 -1.60 8.52
CA ASP A 545 20.09 -1.26 9.50
C ASP A 545 19.95 0.25 9.80
N VAL A 546 20.75 1.09 9.12
CA VAL A 546 20.70 2.55 9.19
C VAL A 546 20.40 3.20 7.82
N ASN A 547 19.88 2.42 6.86
CA ASN A 547 19.48 2.91 5.54
C ASN A 547 18.31 3.91 5.61
N PHE A 548 18.15 4.70 4.54
CA PHE A 548 16.97 5.56 4.32
C PHE A 548 16.56 5.57 2.84
N GLU A 549 15.56 6.36 2.48
CA GLU A 549 15.06 6.51 1.11
C GLU A 549 16.18 6.91 0.12
N GLY A 550 16.45 6.04 -0.86
CA GLY A 550 17.46 6.26 -1.89
C GLY A 550 18.92 5.99 -1.48
N TRP A 551 19.19 5.55 -0.24
CA TRP A 551 20.55 5.28 0.26
C TRP A 551 20.61 4.01 1.12
N ASN A 552 21.34 2.99 0.65
CA ASN A 552 21.37 1.66 1.25
C ASN A 552 22.36 1.47 2.41
N GLY A 553 23.18 2.48 2.69
CA GLY A 553 24.20 2.42 3.74
C GLY A 553 25.38 1.51 3.41
N VAL A 554 26.54 1.83 4.00
CA VAL A 554 27.83 1.17 3.67
C VAL A 554 28.43 0.45 4.88
N ASN A 555 28.15 0.92 6.09
CA ASN A 555 28.94 0.62 7.31
C ASN A 555 28.11 0.03 8.47
N GLY A 556 26.79 -0.07 8.36
CA GLY A 556 25.93 -0.66 9.38
C GLY A 556 25.84 -2.20 9.32
N THR A 557 24.98 -2.79 10.14
CA THR A 557 24.74 -4.23 10.16
C THR A 557 23.92 -4.63 8.93
N LYS A 558 24.53 -5.35 7.99
CA LYS A 558 23.84 -5.75 6.76
C LYS A 558 22.58 -6.59 7.04
N ILE A 559 21.51 -6.23 6.34
CA ILE A 559 20.21 -6.88 6.37
C ILE A 559 20.27 -8.10 5.44
N PRO A 560 19.81 -9.29 5.87
CA PRO A 560 19.62 -10.44 5.01
C PRO A 560 18.38 -10.22 4.14
N ASP A 561 18.53 -9.39 3.12
CA ASP A 561 17.52 -9.12 2.10
C ASP A 561 17.41 -10.32 1.12
N VAL A 562 16.30 -10.39 0.38
CA VAL A 562 16.05 -11.33 -0.71
C VAL A 562 15.63 -10.55 -1.94
N TYR A 563 16.25 -10.83 -3.09
CA TYR A 563 15.88 -10.26 -4.39
C TYR A 563 15.35 -11.30 -5.37
N VAL A 564 14.62 -10.83 -6.38
CA VAL A 564 14.07 -11.65 -7.47
C VAL A 564 14.96 -11.51 -8.69
N SER A 565 15.56 -12.61 -9.14
CA SER A 565 16.45 -12.62 -10.31
C SER A 565 15.73 -12.19 -11.59
N ALA A 566 16.51 -11.87 -12.64
CA ALA A 566 15.96 -11.77 -14.00
C ALA A 566 15.13 -13.03 -14.35
N TYR A 567 13.95 -12.82 -14.93
CA TYR A 567 13.04 -13.90 -15.33
C TYR A 567 13.53 -14.60 -16.59
N GLN A 568 13.47 -15.93 -16.58
CA GLN A 568 13.85 -16.80 -17.69
C GLN A 568 12.64 -17.57 -18.21
N LEU A 569 12.53 -17.71 -19.53
CA LEU A 569 11.54 -18.57 -20.19
C LEU A 569 11.98 -20.03 -20.01
N ILE A 570 11.29 -20.78 -19.15
CA ILE A 570 11.63 -22.18 -18.85
C ILE A 570 10.88 -23.20 -19.72
N GLY A 571 9.85 -22.75 -20.43
CA GLY A 571 9.11 -23.62 -21.35
C GLY A 571 7.88 -22.95 -21.97
N THR A 572 7.29 -23.64 -22.93
CA THR A 572 6.01 -23.26 -23.55
C THR A 572 5.07 -24.47 -23.58
N THR A 573 3.77 -24.20 -23.65
CA THR A 573 2.74 -25.25 -23.66
C THR A 573 1.45 -24.76 -24.31
N THR A 574 0.63 -25.65 -24.86
CA THR A 574 -0.77 -25.37 -25.26
C THR A 574 -1.77 -25.65 -24.13
N ASP A 575 -1.36 -26.38 -23.11
CA ASP A 575 -2.16 -26.71 -21.93
C ASP A 575 -2.21 -25.56 -20.92
N VAL A 576 -3.25 -25.54 -20.07
CA VAL A 576 -3.37 -24.63 -18.91
C VAL A 576 -2.64 -25.15 -17.66
N THR A 577 -1.64 -26.02 -17.86
CA THR A 577 -0.84 -26.71 -16.84
C THR A 577 0.60 -26.88 -17.31
N PHE A 578 1.57 -26.77 -16.41
CA PHE A 578 2.99 -27.02 -16.69
C PHE A 578 3.67 -27.66 -15.48
N LEU A 579 4.52 -28.66 -15.71
CA LEU A 579 5.32 -29.32 -14.68
C LEU A 579 6.77 -28.85 -14.77
N ASP A 580 7.21 -28.06 -13.81
CA ASP A 580 8.62 -27.72 -13.65
C ASP A 580 9.31 -28.72 -12.72
N SER A 581 9.94 -29.73 -13.33
CA SER A 581 10.80 -30.72 -12.68
C SER A 581 12.26 -30.27 -12.55
N THR A 582 12.58 -29.02 -12.91
CA THR A 582 13.95 -28.46 -12.85
C THR A 582 14.21 -27.63 -11.59
N VAL A 583 13.18 -27.44 -10.74
CA VAL A 583 13.32 -26.84 -9.40
C VAL A 583 14.33 -27.63 -8.55
N GLN A 584 15.17 -26.91 -7.81
CA GLN A 584 16.20 -27.49 -6.96
C GLN A 584 15.80 -27.46 -5.48
N PRO A 585 16.08 -28.52 -4.69
CA PRO A 585 15.84 -28.51 -3.25
C PRO A 585 16.52 -27.33 -2.55
N GLY A 586 15.82 -26.70 -1.61
CA GLY A 586 16.30 -25.53 -0.86
C GLY A 586 16.22 -24.19 -1.61
N MET A 587 16.08 -24.19 -2.94
CA MET A 587 15.91 -22.97 -3.72
C MET A 587 14.45 -22.49 -3.73
N ARG A 588 14.25 -21.18 -3.82
CA ARG A 588 12.94 -20.55 -4.01
C ARG A 588 12.83 -19.91 -5.39
N TYR A 589 11.62 -19.93 -5.95
CA TYR A 589 11.32 -19.48 -7.30
C TYR A 589 10.04 -18.65 -7.34
N MET A 590 9.96 -17.69 -8.26
CA MET A 590 8.75 -16.92 -8.57
C MET A 590 8.34 -17.18 -10.03
N TYR A 591 7.03 -17.27 -10.29
CA TYR A 591 6.50 -17.58 -11.63
C TYR A 591 5.43 -16.60 -12.07
N TYR A 592 5.37 -16.37 -13.39
CA TYR A 592 4.18 -15.90 -14.09
C TYR A 592 4.02 -16.63 -15.43
N ILE A 593 2.80 -16.58 -15.97
CA ILE A 593 2.45 -17.10 -17.30
C ILE A 593 2.10 -15.94 -18.21
N VAL A 594 2.53 -16.00 -19.47
CA VAL A 594 2.07 -15.12 -20.55
C VAL A 594 1.29 -15.95 -21.57
N GLY A 595 0.09 -15.48 -21.94
CA GLY A 595 -0.71 -16.04 -23.02
C GLY A 595 -0.22 -15.54 -24.37
N VAL A 596 -0.14 -16.44 -25.35
CA VAL A 596 0.27 -16.16 -26.74
C VAL A 596 -0.91 -16.46 -27.65
N GLY A 597 -1.20 -15.55 -28.58
CA GLY A 597 -2.29 -15.70 -29.54
C GLY A 597 -1.98 -15.05 -30.89
N THR A 598 -2.89 -15.18 -31.84
CA THR A 598 -2.72 -14.70 -33.23
C THR A 598 -2.55 -13.19 -33.38
N ARG A 599 -2.79 -12.40 -32.32
CA ARG A 599 -2.67 -10.94 -32.28
C ARG A 599 -1.66 -10.45 -31.22
N GLY A 600 -0.68 -11.27 -30.87
CA GLY A 600 0.43 -10.92 -29.98
C GLY A 600 0.43 -11.71 -28.67
N VAL A 601 1.05 -11.12 -27.65
CA VAL A 601 1.16 -11.69 -26.30
C VAL A 601 0.32 -10.89 -25.30
N SER A 602 -0.11 -11.54 -24.22
CA SER A 602 -0.82 -10.90 -23.11
C SER A 602 0.13 -10.17 -22.16
N PRO A 603 -0.40 -9.31 -21.27
CA PRO A 603 0.25 -9.00 -20.00
C PRO A 603 0.48 -10.29 -19.15
N PRO A 604 1.39 -10.28 -18.16
CA PRO A 604 1.59 -11.40 -17.24
C PRO A 604 0.34 -11.76 -16.43
N SER A 605 0.29 -13.02 -15.98
CA SER A 605 -0.63 -13.49 -14.94
C SER A 605 -0.34 -12.88 -13.56
N ASN A 606 -1.13 -13.25 -12.56
CA ASN A 606 -0.69 -13.10 -11.17
C ASN A 606 0.60 -13.91 -10.92
N LEU A 607 1.35 -13.49 -9.91
CA LEU A 607 2.55 -14.15 -9.42
C LEU A 607 2.20 -15.33 -8.50
N VAL A 608 3.12 -16.29 -8.37
CA VAL A 608 3.17 -17.29 -7.29
C VAL A 608 4.62 -17.62 -6.94
N THR A 609 4.90 -18.04 -5.69
CA THR A 609 6.20 -18.61 -5.31
C THR A 609 6.17 -20.11 -5.07
N PHE A 610 7.31 -20.77 -5.27
CA PHE A 610 7.54 -22.19 -4.93
C PHE A 610 8.87 -22.36 -4.19
N PRO A 611 8.97 -23.21 -3.15
CA PRO A 611 7.88 -23.91 -2.46
C PRO A 611 6.80 -22.96 -1.91
N LEU A 612 5.60 -23.49 -1.68
CA LEU A 612 4.46 -22.71 -1.18
C LEU A 612 4.73 -22.17 0.24
N LEU A 613 4.29 -20.94 0.50
CA LEU A 613 4.25 -20.34 1.84
C LEU A 613 2.99 -20.71 2.64
N LEU A 614 1.93 -21.16 1.96
CA LEU A 614 0.67 -21.59 2.55
C LEU A 614 0.37 -23.07 2.22
N PRO A 615 -0.32 -23.82 3.11
CA PRO A 615 -0.78 -25.18 2.79
C PRO A 615 -1.71 -25.21 1.57
N SER A 616 -1.59 -26.23 0.74
CA SER A 616 -2.54 -26.48 -0.35
C SER A 616 -3.95 -26.75 0.20
N VAL A 617 -4.99 -26.19 -0.44
CA VAL A 617 -6.35 -26.18 0.12
C VAL A 617 -6.95 -27.59 0.25
N THR A 618 -7.57 -27.87 1.40
CA THR A 618 -8.20 -29.16 1.76
C THR A 618 -9.71 -29.01 1.99
N PHE A 619 -10.45 -30.13 1.93
CA PHE A 619 -11.83 -30.19 2.41
C PHE A 619 -11.89 -29.84 3.90
N THR A 620 -10.94 -30.33 4.70
CA THR A 620 -10.82 -30.03 6.12
C THR A 620 -10.70 -28.52 6.39
N GLN A 621 -9.86 -27.80 5.62
CA GLN A 621 -9.76 -26.34 5.70
C GLN A 621 -11.08 -25.65 5.32
N LEU A 622 -11.71 -26.07 4.22
CA LEU A 622 -12.95 -25.45 3.74
C LEU A 622 -14.13 -25.67 4.71
N LEU A 623 -14.18 -26.82 5.39
CA LEU A 623 -15.13 -27.09 6.48
C LEU A 623 -14.86 -26.23 7.72
N SER A 624 -13.59 -25.97 8.04
CA SER A 624 -13.21 -25.02 9.09
C SER A 624 -13.69 -23.60 8.74
N GLU A 625 -13.40 -23.13 7.53
CA GLU A 625 -13.82 -21.80 7.07
C GLU A 625 -15.34 -21.61 7.13
N VAL A 626 -16.14 -22.57 6.63
CA VAL A 626 -17.61 -22.49 6.74
C VAL A 626 -18.07 -22.46 8.20
N SER A 627 -17.37 -23.14 9.11
CA SER A 627 -17.67 -23.08 10.55
C SER A 627 -17.39 -21.69 11.13
N THR A 628 -16.25 -21.11 10.78
CA THR A 628 -15.84 -19.73 11.13
C THR A 628 -16.83 -18.69 10.58
N LEU A 629 -17.26 -18.83 9.33
CA LEU A 629 -18.26 -17.95 8.70
C LEU A 629 -19.64 -18.07 9.35
N VAL A 630 -20.06 -19.24 9.80
CA VAL A 630 -21.31 -19.39 10.58
C VAL A 630 -21.17 -18.71 11.95
N GLN A 631 -20.08 -18.95 12.68
CA GLN A 631 -19.82 -18.35 13.99
C GLN A 631 -19.78 -16.81 13.91
N ARG A 632 -19.15 -16.26 12.87
CA ARG A 632 -19.07 -14.82 12.58
C ARG A 632 -20.34 -14.25 11.92
N GLN A 633 -21.42 -15.04 11.78
CA GLN A 633 -22.70 -14.66 11.15
C GLN A 633 -22.55 -14.08 9.72
N ARG A 634 -21.62 -14.63 8.93
CA ARG A 634 -21.26 -14.17 7.57
C ARG A 634 -22.05 -14.84 6.45
N PHE A 635 -23.18 -15.47 6.78
CA PHE A 635 -24.17 -15.99 5.84
C PHE A 635 -25.49 -15.23 6.00
N ALA A 636 -26.27 -15.06 4.92
CA ALA A 636 -27.55 -14.33 4.97
C ALA A 636 -28.62 -15.02 5.86
N ALA A 637 -28.52 -16.33 6.04
CA ALA A 637 -29.26 -17.11 7.05
C ALA A 637 -28.32 -18.18 7.65
N PRO A 638 -27.54 -17.85 8.72
CA PRO A 638 -26.41 -18.66 9.19
C PRO A 638 -26.68 -20.14 9.41
N ASP A 639 -27.70 -20.48 10.20
CA ASP A 639 -27.95 -21.88 10.56
C ASP A 639 -28.33 -22.73 9.35
N ALA A 640 -29.20 -22.23 8.49
CA ALA A 640 -29.71 -22.96 7.33
C ALA A 640 -28.68 -23.04 6.19
N GLN A 641 -28.12 -21.90 5.78
CA GLN A 641 -27.23 -21.83 4.62
C GLN A 641 -25.82 -22.32 4.95
N GLY A 642 -25.34 -22.09 6.17
CA GLY A 642 -24.08 -22.66 6.66
C GLY A 642 -24.15 -24.18 6.80
N THR A 643 -25.25 -24.72 7.33
CA THR A 643 -25.49 -26.18 7.35
C THR A 643 -25.53 -26.76 5.94
N GLN A 644 -26.22 -26.10 4.99
CA GLN A 644 -26.27 -26.52 3.59
C GLN A 644 -24.86 -26.55 2.96
N ALA A 645 -24.06 -25.49 3.13
CA ALA A 645 -22.69 -25.44 2.65
C ALA A 645 -21.83 -26.55 3.26
N ARG A 646 -21.91 -26.76 4.58
CA ARG A 646 -21.19 -27.84 5.28
C ARG A 646 -21.57 -29.22 4.75
N GLN A 647 -22.86 -29.50 4.58
CA GLN A 647 -23.35 -30.77 4.03
C GLN A 647 -22.85 -31.01 2.59
N GLN A 648 -22.89 -29.97 1.76
CA GLN A 648 -22.38 -30.02 0.39
C GLN A 648 -20.89 -30.35 0.34
N ILE A 649 -20.06 -29.71 1.19
CA ILE A 649 -18.62 -29.96 1.26
C ILE A 649 -18.32 -31.38 1.78
N VAL A 650 -19.05 -31.86 2.80
CA VAL A 650 -18.92 -33.25 3.30
C VAL A 650 -19.29 -34.28 2.22
N ALA A 651 -20.37 -34.03 1.46
CA ALA A 651 -20.77 -34.92 0.35
C ALA A 651 -19.70 -34.97 -0.76
N ALA A 652 -19.08 -33.83 -1.09
CA ALA A 652 -17.96 -33.78 -2.02
C ALA A 652 -16.69 -34.46 -1.48
N GLN A 653 -16.40 -34.32 -0.17
CA GLN A 653 -15.28 -34.99 0.49
C GLN A 653 -15.45 -36.52 0.44
N ALA A 654 -16.65 -37.02 0.74
CA ALA A 654 -16.97 -38.44 0.66
C ALA A 654 -16.84 -38.98 -0.78
N ALA A 655 -17.31 -38.23 -1.78
CA ALA A 655 -17.13 -38.57 -3.19
C ALA A 655 -15.64 -38.60 -3.59
N ALA A 656 -14.83 -37.63 -3.13
CA ALA A 656 -13.40 -37.58 -3.42
C ALA A 656 -12.64 -38.75 -2.77
N ALA A 657 -12.94 -39.07 -1.50
CA ALA A 657 -12.39 -40.22 -0.78
C ALA A 657 -12.72 -41.57 -1.45
N ALA A 658 -13.95 -41.70 -1.98
CA ALA A 658 -14.40 -42.83 -2.79
C ALA A 658 -13.89 -42.80 -4.25
N CYS A 659 -12.92 -41.93 -4.57
CA CYS A 659 -12.31 -41.74 -5.89
C CYS A 659 -13.27 -41.29 -7.01
N GLN A 660 -14.46 -40.81 -6.66
CA GLN A 660 -15.46 -40.24 -7.58
C GLN A 660 -15.17 -38.76 -7.85
N ILE A 661 -13.98 -38.46 -8.36
CA ILE A 661 -13.44 -37.08 -8.47
C ILE A 661 -14.37 -36.13 -9.25
N THR A 662 -14.95 -36.59 -10.37
CA THR A 662 -15.94 -35.80 -11.15
C THR A 662 -17.19 -35.48 -10.33
N THR A 663 -17.68 -36.42 -9.51
CA THR A 663 -18.80 -36.20 -8.60
C THR A 663 -18.42 -35.16 -7.54
N ALA A 664 -17.24 -35.26 -6.94
CA ALA A 664 -16.75 -34.29 -5.95
C ALA A 664 -16.66 -32.86 -6.53
N ILE A 665 -16.12 -32.72 -7.75
CA ILE A 665 -16.07 -31.44 -8.48
C ILE A 665 -17.49 -30.90 -8.69
N ASN A 666 -18.41 -31.71 -9.23
CA ASN A 666 -19.78 -31.29 -9.49
C ASN A 666 -20.54 -30.91 -8.20
N THR A 667 -20.29 -31.61 -7.09
CA THR A 667 -20.89 -31.30 -5.79
C THR A 667 -20.34 -30.02 -5.17
N LEU A 668 -19.05 -29.70 -5.36
CA LEU A 668 -18.51 -28.37 -4.99
C LEU A 668 -19.00 -27.24 -5.93
N THR A 669 -19.44 -27.56 -7.15
CA THR A 669 -19.77 -26.59 -8.20
C THR A 669 -21.28 -26.32 -8.39
N PRO A 670 -21.98 -25.66 -7.44
CA PRO A 670 -23.22 -24.94 -7.75
C PRO A 670 -23.25 -23.50 -7.20
N GLN A 671 -23.89 -22.60 -7.94
CA GLN A 671 -23.94 -21.15 -7.66
C GLN A 671 -24.87 -20.74 -6.49
N SER A 672 -25.27 -21.66 -5.59
CA SER A 672 -26.28 -21.40 -4.55
C SER A 672 -25.68 -21.00 -3.20
N THR A 673 -24.75 -21.81 -2.67
CA THR A 673 -24.17 -21.59 -1.32
C THR A 673 -23.15 -20.47 -1.29
N SER A 674 -22.45 -20.18 -2.39
CA SER A 674 -21.61 -18.98 -2.49
C SER A 674 -22.44 -17.70 -2.40
N ARG A 675 -23.58 -17.61 -3.10
CA ARG A 675 -24.50 -16.44 -3.02
C ARG A 675 -25.11 -16.19 -1.64
N ALA A 676 -24.95 -17.12 -0.70
CA ALA A 676 -25.37 -16.98 0.69
C ALA A 676 -24.32 -16.29 1.59
N VAL A 677 -23.03 -16.32 1.22
CA VAL A 677 -21.96 -15.67 2.00
C VAL A 677 -21.99 -14.16 1.78
N LEU A 678 -21.85 -13.40 2.86
CA LEU A 678 -21.88 -11.94 2.86
C LEU A 678 -20.53 -11.35 2.41
N VAL A 679 -20.57 -10.19 1.76
CA VAL A 679 -19.39 -9.38 1.46
C VAL A 679 -18.79 -8.85 2.79
N PRO A 680 -17.46 -8.86 3.00
CA PRO A 680 -16.40 -9.21 2.02
C PRO A 680 -16.08 -10.71 1.88
N ASP A 681 -16.38 -11.53 2.89
CA ASP A 681 -15.88 -12.91 3.05
C ASP A 681 -16.31 -13.87 1.92
N LEU A 682 -17.35 -13.49 1.17
CA LEU A 682 -17.77 -14.09 -0.10
C LEU A 682 -16.58 -14.37 -1.05
N VAL A 683 -15.62 -13.46 -1.12
CA VAL A 683 -14.48 -13.55 -2.03
C VAL A 683 -13.55 -14.69 -1.62
N ASP A 684 -13.23 -14.79 -0.33
CA ASP A 684 -12.34 -15.83 0.21
C ASP A 684 -12.93 -17.22 0.05
N TYR A 685 -14.22 -17.37 0.37
CA TYR A 685 -14.95 -18.61 0.19
C TYR A 685 -14.93 -19.07 -1.27
N GLN A 686 -15.13 -18.15 -2.23
CA GLN A 686 -15.03 -18.45 -3.65
C GLN A 686 -13.61 -18.85 -4.07
N VAL A 687 -12.56 -18.19 -3.58
CA VAL A 687 -11.17 -18.53 -3.91
C VAL A 687 -10.76 -19.88 -3.32
N LEU A 688 -11.17 -20.20 -2.09
CA LEU A 688 -10.90 -21.50 -1.47
C LEU A 688 -11.61 -22.65 -2.21
N VAL A 689 -12.89 -22.46 -2.59
CA VAL A 689 -13.64 -23.43 -3.41
C VAL A 689 -13.00 -23.59 -4.79
N ASP A 690 -12.63 -22.49 -5.46
CA ASP A 690 -11.92 -22.52 -6.76
C ASP A 690 -10.60 -23.29 -6.68
N LYS A 691 -9.80 -23.05 -5.63
CA LYS A 691 -8.53 -23.74 -5.40
C LYS A 691 -8.76 -25.24 -5.16
N LEU A 692 -9.69 -25.63 -4.30
CA LEU A 692 -9.99 -27.04 -4.03
C LEU A 692 -10.51 -27.78 -5.29
N ILE A 693 -11.40 -27.15 -6.06
CA ILE A 693 -11.86 -27.69 -7.36
C ILE A 693 -10.68 -27.87 -8.32
N ARG A 694 -9.74 -26.90 -8.38
CA ARG A 694 -8.55 -27.04 -9.23
C ARG A 694 -7.64 -28.18 -8.76
N ARG A 695 -7.48 -28.41 -7.46
CA ARG A 695 -6.71 -29.58 -6.95
C ARG A 695 -7.33 -30.91 -7.37
N LEU A 696 -8.67 -31.03 -7.31
CA LEU A 696 -9.39 -32.20 -7.81
C LEU A 696 -9.21 -32.39 -9.33
N GLN A 697 -9.26 -31.30 -10.11
CA GLN A 697 -8.98 -31.33 -11.56
C GLN A 697 -7.55 -31.78 -11.87
N LEU A 698 -6.56 -31.28 -11.14
CA LEU A 698 -5.16 -31.69 -11.28
C LEU A 698 -4.95 -33.15 -10.89
N PHE A 699 -5.56 -33.60 -9.79
CA PHE A 699 -5.50 -35.01 -9.37
C PHE A 699 -6.13 -35.94 -10.41
N SER A 700 -7.27 -35.55 -11.01
CA SER A 700 -7.90 -36.33 -12.10
C SER A 700 -7.05 -36.44 -13.36
N ARG A 701 -6.04 -35.59 -13.55
CA ARG A 701 -5.12 -35.59 -14.70
C ARG A 701 -3.74 -36.18 -14.37
N PHE A 702 -3.28 -36.01 -13.13
CA PHE A 702 -1.95 -36.37 -12.65
C PHE A 702 -2.01 -37.07 -11.27
N PRO A 703 -2.74 -38.20 -11.14
CA PRO A 703 -3.07 -38.80 -9.83
C PRO A 703 -1.84 -39.31 -9.06
N THR A 704 -0.76 -39.68 -9.76
CA THR A 704 0.52 -40.10 -9.17
C THR A 704 1.43 -38.95 -8.77
N GLN A 705 1.15 -37.72 -9.22
CA GLN A 705 1.97 -36.54 -8.97
C GLN A 705 1.42 -35.69 -7.83
N MET A 706 0.09 -35.58 -7.68
CA MET A 706 -0.53 -34.70 -6.70
C MET A 706 -0.43 -35.21 -5.26
N ILE A 707 0.13 -34.41 -4.35
CA ILE A 707 0.14 -34.73 -2.91
C ILE A 707 -1.26 -34.49 -2.31
N THR A 708 -1.87 -35.55 -1.77
CA THR A 708 -3.18 -35.48 -1.09
C THR A 708 -3.32 -36.59 -0.05
N SER A 709 -4.06 -36.32 1.02
CA SER A 709 -4.50 -37.27 2.04
C SER A 709 -6.03 -37.41 2.09
N GLU A 710 -6.76 -36.75 1.18
CA GLU A 710 -8.23 -36.68 1.19
C GLU A 710 -8.88 -37.29 -0.06
N PHE A 711 -8.12 -37.60 -1.13
CA PHE A 711 -8.67 -38.12 -2.39
C PHE A 711 -8.28 -39.60 -2.58
N CYS A 712 -9.22 -40.42 -3.08
CA CYS A 712 -9.03 -41.86 -3.36
C CYS A 712 -8.49 -42.70 -2.19
N THR A 713 -8.78 -42.28 -0.94
CA THR A 713 -8.22 -42.86 0.29
C THR A 713 -8.70 -44.28 0.58
N GLY A 714 -9.85 -44.69 0.03
CA GLY A 714 -10.34 -46.06 0.08
C GLY A 714 -9.82 -46.97 -1.05
N SER A 715 -8.90 -46.49 -1.88
CA SER A 715 -8.46 -47.16 -3.11
C SER A 715 -6.96 -46.99 -3.37
N ILE A 716 -6.15 -47.45 -2.40
CA ILE A 716 -4.72 -47.75 -2.56
C ILE A 716 -4.58 -49.27 -2.39
N PRO A 717 -3.85 -49.99 -3.28
CA PRO A 717 -3.54 -51.41 -3.12
C PRO A 717 -2.67 -51.75 -1.89
#